data_AF-S2WK48-F1
#
_entry.id   AF-S2WK48-F1
#
_cell.length_a   1.000
_cell.length_b   1.000
_cell.length_c   1.000
_cell.angle_alpha   90.00
_cell.angle_beta   90.00
_cell.angle_gamma   90.00
#
_symmetry.space_group_name_H-M   'P 1'
#
loop_
_entity.id
_entity.type
_entity.pdbx_description
1 polymer ?
#
loop_
_entity_poly.entity_id
_entity_poly.type
_entity_poly.pdbx_seq_one_letter_code
_entity_poly.pdbx_strand_id
1 'polypeptide(L)'
;MASNISSILGVHVCSGAFDSGHDIDLFGSLQSEGNNPKPVRASVIFGHNGSGKSTIAREIAAISRGESDGYLYDENNGALSLADNERAGIRVFDEDYVELKTRIKGDGLDSIVMLGKQVAAADAIEEIEKSISDVKAEIEALDSKIAELEKGSNSVYELEKKAKESVKSAGWAERRQKITGTKPNLGKNSWIDVQNAKTDENRETLGQRFEVKLSIFEKARAAGQDEISPVPSIDFAPYDEGYLTELLSRQIDNPELSEREQRILELVKNDNQPIVDAAVDVFSSEDTRVCPMCQQEVSQEHKESIVASIRKVLNKAVEEFRAELSAASLLRLDETIDIPDQVTESAKASLKDAFLEVNRFIDEYNSRIELRKANIYTAQSADALGLGTALEKLEIALESVNSEIGSINDAIKGRKTLEEGLLRLNDEISRTDARQDIESWKTTEGNLANAKDSKVNKLMEQRRLLSEKEQQEAALKQIGIAVDVINSYLTNVYFDSDRFKLVLDGEQYKVLSHGQSVAPDNISTGERNVLALCYFFTEGGEGKEQGHADDDPQYVVLDDPISSFDMENRVGVCSLIRERAECILQSNDESKITVLTHDSSVMHDLQKVFEDIRMLTMSKSFAFNTRKLVGTATEAVTKGTEYAALLNRAYRFANSTTEDLDESYVIGNILRRIVEGYGTFNYGIGVEELFRDQDFAGRLGSHLPYIKSAMYRLMLNDESHLRDRVSTMNPSDRFERFSYEDKRSCAQCVLLMLYKLDQTHVKRQLKGISIAELQRQVAAWETRFSGQPA
;
A
#
# COMPACT_ATOMS: atom_id res chain seq x y z
N MET A 1 30.06 -14.53 14.40
CA MET A 1 30.67 -15.73 13.78
C MET A 1 31.89 -15.24 13.03
N ALA A 2 32.99 -16.00 13.04
CA ALA A 2 34.16 -15.63 12.24
C ALA A 2 33.79 -15.69 10.75
N SER A 3 34.22 -14.71 9.96
CA SER A 3 33.93 -14.72 8.52
C SER A 3 34.68 -15.85 7.82
N ASN A 4 33.99 -16.52 6.89
CA ASN A 4 34.55 -17.52 5.99
C ASN A 4 35.60 -16.94 5.03
N ILE A 5 35.68 -15.61 4.89
CA ILE A 5 36.75 -14.94 4.15
C ILE A 5 38.13 -15.28 4.73
N SER A 6 38.24 -15.35 6.07
CA SER A 6 39.50 -15.68 6.74
C SER A 6 40.02 -17.09 6.41
N SER A 7 39.12 -17.99 6.01
CA SER A 7 39.39 -19.40 5.68
C SER A 7 39.78 -19.63 4.22
N ILE A 8 39.71 -18.61 3.35
CA ILE A 8 40.04 -18.77 1.93
C ILE A 8 41.51 -19.18 1.77
N LEU A 9 41.72 -20.37 1.17
CA LEU A 9 43.03 -20.89 0.77
C LEU A 9 43.29 -20.65 -0.72
N GLY A 10 42.30 -20.95 -1.56
CA GLY A 10 42.38 -20.86 -3.00
C GLY A 10 41.03 -20.81 -3.69
N VAL A 11 41.05 -20.94 -5.01
CA VAL A 11 39.85 -20.89 -5.87
C VAL A 11 39.84 -22.06 -6.84
N HIS A 12 38.68 -22.71 -6.97
CA HIS A 12 38.39 -23.67 -8.01
C HIS A 12 37.87 -22.92 -9.24
N VAL A 13 38.63 -22.97 -10.33
CA VAL A 13 38.35 -22.22 -11.57
C VAL A 13 37.82 -23.16 -12.64
N CYS A 14 36.67 -22.81 -13.22
CA CYS A 14 35.95 -23.61 -14.22
C CYS A 14 35.85 -22.90 -15.58
N SER A 15 36.69 -21.89 -15.83
CA SER A 15 36.59 -21.03 -17.00
C SER A 15 37.93 -20.82 -17.74
N GLY A 16 37.83 -20.48 -19.02
CA GLY A 16 38.94 -20.12 -19.89
C GLY A 16 40.03 -21.18 -19.96
N ALA A 17 41.26 -20.80 -19.56
CA ALA A 17 42.40 -21.72 -19.54
C ALA A 17 42.23 -22.90 -18.56
N PHE A 18 41.18 -22.89 -17.72
CA PHE A 18 40.91 -23.87 -16.69
C PHE A 18 39.54 -24.54 -16.85
N ASP A 19 38.92 -24.52 -18.05
CA ASP A 19 37.56 -25.05 -18.32
C ASP A 19 37.28 -26.48 -17.79
N SER A 20 38.30 -27.31 -17.59
CA SER A 20 38.16 -28.66 -17.02
C SER A 20 38.09 -28.72 -15.48
N GLY A 21 38.08 -27.57 -14.80
CA GLY A 21 38.06 -27.46 -13.33
C GLY A 21 39.45 -27.66 -12.71
N HIS A 22 40.02 -26.61 -12.11
CA HIS A 22 41.33 -26.68 -11.46
C HIS A 22 41.38 -25.86 -10.16
N ASP A 23 42.03 -26.43 -9.14
CA ASP A 23 42.29 -25.76 -7.87
C ASP A 23 43.56 -24.91 -7.94
N ILE A 24 43.41 -23.60 -7.72
CA ILE A 24 44.49 -22.63 -7.72
C ILE A 24 44.76 -22.13 -6.30
N ASP A 25 45.86 -22.60 -5.71
CA ASP A 25 46.29 -22.16 -4.38
C ASP A 25 46.76 -20.69 -4.43
N LEU A 26 46.13 -19.83 -3.64
CA LEU A 26 46.47 -18.41 -3.56
C LEU A 26 47.32 -18.13 -2.32
N PHE A 27 46.85 -18.57 -1.14
CA PHE A 27 47.49 -18.28 0.15
C PHE A 27 48.43 -19.38 0.63
N GLY A 28 48.32 -20.60 0.10
CA GLY A 28 49.09 -21.76 0.58
C GLY A 28 48.81 -22.10 2.04
N SER A 29 49.32 -23.24 2.52
CA SER A 29 49.09 -23.68 3.90
C SER A 29 49.81 -22.79 4.93
N LEU A 30 49.29 -22.78 6.17
CA LEU A 30 49.89 -22.05 7.31
C LEU A 30 51.40 -22.26 7.42
N GLN A 31 52.16 -21.15 7.41
CA GLN A 31 53.61 -21.20 7.60
C GLN A 31 53.94 -21.50 9.06
N SER A 32 54.59 -22.63 9.30
CA SER A 32 55.06 -23.11 10.60
C SER A 32 56.44 -22.53 10.96
N GLU A 33 56.59 -21.20 10.91
CA GLU A 33 57.78 -20.54 11.47
C GLU A 33 57.58 -20.25 12.97
N GLY A 34 57.84 -21.27 13.81
CA GLY A 34 57.85 -21.16 15.28
C GLY A 34 56.59 -21.71 15.99
N ASN A 35 56.53 -21.55 17.33
CA ASN A 35 55.50 -22.16 18.21
C ASN A 35 54.04 -21.72 17.95
N ASN A 36 53.79 -20.72 17.07
CA ASN A 36 52.45 -20.29 16.68
C ASN A 36 52.36 -20.13 15.14
N PRO A 37 51.57 -20.95 14.42
CA PRO A 37 51.36 -20.78 12.98
C PRO A 37 50.69 -19.44 12.69
N LYS A 38 51.16 -18.74 11.65
CA LYS A 38 50.64 -17.42 11.26
C LYS A 38 49.76 -17.53 10.01
N PRO A 39 48.57 -16.91 9.97
CA PRO A 39 47.71 -16.93 8.80
C PRO A 39 48.35 -16.19 7.64
N VAL A 40 48.32 -16.80 6.45
CA VAL A 40 48.72 -16.12 5.21
C VAL A 40 47.54 -15.27 4.74
N ARG A 41 47.69 -13.94 4.83
CA ARG A 41 46.62 -12.96 4.56
C ARG A 41 46.88 -12.11 3.33
N ALA A 42 48.12 -12.12 2.83
CA ALA A 42 48.47 -11.48 1.56
C ALA A 42 49.18 -12.47 0.63
N SER A 43 48.84 -12.45 -0.65
CA SER A 43 49.50 -13.24 -1.68
C SER A 43 49.89 -12.39 -2.89
N VAL A 44 51.08 -12.64 -3.43
CA VAL A 44 51.52 -12.07 -4.71
C VAL A 44 51.70 -13.22 -5.69
N ILE A 45 50.95 -13.21 -6.78
CA ILE A 45 50.95 -14.28 -7.78
C ILE A 45 51.53 -13.75 -9.09
N PHE A 46 52.71 -14.25 -9.43
CA PHE A 46 53.40 -13.93 -10.67
C PHE A 46 53.04 -14.93 -11.78
N GLY A 47 52.68 -14.45 -12.96
CA GLY A 47 52.37 -15.31 -14.11
C GLY A 47 52.59 -14.59 -15.43
N HIS A 48 53.28 -15.23 -16.38
CA HIS A 48 53.51 -14.64 -17.70
C HIS A 48 52.18 -14.37 -18.43
N ASN A 49 52.22 -13.51 -19.45
CA ASN A 49 51.06 -13.29 -20.30
C ASN A 49 50.54 -14.61 -20.88
N GLY A 50 49.22 -14.80 -20.82
CA GLY A 50 48.57 -16.06 -21.23
C GLY A 50 48.53 -17.16 -20.16
N SER A 51 49.04 -16.95 -18.94
CA SER A 51 49.02 -17.98 -17.89
C SER A 51 47.67 -18.13 -17.16
N GLY A 52 46.64 -17.34 -17.49
CA GLY A 52 45.32 -17.42 -16.87
C GLY A 52 45.06 -16.54 -15.64
N LYS A 53 45.93 -15.56 -15.33
CA LYS A 53 45.74 -14.63 -14.18
C LYS A 53 44.39 -13.92 -14.19
N SER A 54 44.08 -13.24 -15.29
CA SER A 54 42.81 -12.52 -15.44
C SER A 54 41.60 -13.46 -15.46
N THR A 55 41.79 -14.72 -15.87
CA THR A 55 40.74 -15.76 -15.75
C THR A 55 40.46 -16.07 -14.29
N ILE A 56 41.50 -16.21 -13.45
CA ILE A 56 41.35 -16.40 -12.00
C ILE A 56 40.65 -15.20 -11.36
N ALA A 57 41.05 -13.98 -11.70
CA ALA A 57 40.42 -12.77 -11.17
C ALA A 57 38.93 -12.68 -11.54
N ARG A 58 38.59 -12.88 -12.82
CA ARG A 58 37.21 -12.90 -13.31
C ARG A 58 36.37 -13.99 -12.66
N GLU A 59 36.94 -15.16 -12.44
CA GLU A 59 36.27 -16.26 -11.72
C GLU A 59 35.91 -15.83 -10.29
N ILE A 60 36.85 -15.24 -9.55
CA ILE A 60 36.60 -14.72 -8.20
C ILE A 60 35.53 -13.62 -8.22
N ALA A 61 35.53 -12.76 -9.26
CA ALA A 61 34.52 -11.73 -9.44
C ALA A 61 33.13 -12.32 -9.75
N ALA A 62 33.06 -13.41 -10.53
CA ALA A 62 31.80 -14.10 -10.81
C ALA A 62 31.29 -14.87 -9.58
N ILE A 63 32.18 -15.45 -8.76
CA ILE A 63 31.84 -16.07 -7.48
C ILE A 63 31.23 -15.03 -6.52
N SER A 64 31.80 -13.82 -6.45
CA SER A 64 31.25 -12.76 -5.58
C SER A 64 29.84 -12.31 -6.01
N ARG A 65 29.52 -12.40 -7.31
CA ARG A 65 28.17 -12.14 -7.84
C ARG A 65 27.23 -13.35 -7.78
N GLY A 66 27.74 -14.54 -7.48
CA GLY A 66 26.97 -15.79 -7.51
C GLY A 66 26.64 -16.27 -8.93
N GLU A 67 27.45 -15.90 -9.91
CA GLU A 67 27.25 -16.15 -11.34
C GLU A 67 28.17 -17.24 -11.91
N SER A 68 28.95 -17.93 -11.07
CA SER A 68 29.90 -18.97 -11.50
C SER A 68 29.64 -20.34 -10.90
N ASP A 69 30.06 -21.36 -11.64
CA ASP A 69 30.14 -22.77 -11.20
C ASP A 69 31.43 -23.07 -10.40
N GLY A 70 32.41 -22.15 -10.38
CA GLY A 70 33.58 -22.21 -9.51
C GLY A 70 33.28 -21.83 -8.05
N TYR A 71 34.25 -22.02 -7.16
CA TYR A 71 34.09 -21.74 -5.72
C TYR A 71 35.42 -21.44 -5.02
N LEU A 72 35.38 -20.73 -3.90
CA LEU A 72 36.53 -20.59 -3.00
C LEU A 72 36.60 -21.81 -2.07
N TYR A 73 37.81 -22.29 -1.77
CA TYR A 73 38.01 -23.46 -0.91
C TYR A 73 38.92 -23.17 0.28
N ASP A 74 38.78 -23.98 1.33
CA ASP A 74 39.54 -23.89 2.59
C ASP A 74 40.76 -24.83 2.64
N GLU A 75 41.45 -24.89 3.78
CA GLU A 75 42.62 -25.77 3.96
C GLU A 75 42.32 -27.27 3.88
N ASN A 76 41.05 -27.67 3.98
CA ASN A 76 40.61 -29.06 3.85
C ASN A 76 40.17 -29.39 2.41
N ASN A 77 40.40 -28.48 1.46
CA ASN A 77 39.87 -28.52 0.09
C ASN A 77 38.32 -28.59 0.06
N GLY A 78 37.65 -28.06 1.08
CA GLY A 78 36.20 -27.94 1.14
C GLY A 78 35.73 -26.63 0.52
N ALA A 79 34.67 -26.68 -0.28
CA ALA A 79 34.02 -25.49 -0.82
C ALA A 79 33.45 -24.62 0.31
N LEU A 80 33.78 -23.32 0.31
CA LEU A 80 33.30 -22.35 1.28
C LEU A 80 31.90 -21.87 0.91
N SER A 81 30.97 -21.95 1.87
CA SER A 81 29.64 -21.37 1.76
C SER A 81 29.67 -19.93 2.28
N LEU A 82 29.69 -18.96 1.37
CA LEU A 82 29.73 -17.53 1.68
C LEU A 82 28.32 -16.95 1.74
N ALA A 83 28.00 -16.26 2.83
CA ALA A 83 26.77 -15.46 2.96
C ALA A 83 26.80 -14.22 2.07
N ASP A 84 25.65 -13.61 1.80
CA ASP A 84 25.53 -12.47 0.87
C ASP A 84 26.42 -11.28 1.27
N ASN A 85 26.54 -11.00 2.57
CA ASN A 85 27.43 -9.96 3.09
C ASN A 85 28.91 -10.29 2.92
N GLU A 86 29.29 -11.57 2.99
CA GLU A 86 30.67 -12.01 2.76
C GLU A 86 31.02 -11.97 1.27
N ARG A 87 30.06 -12.33 0.40
CA ARG A 87 30.19 -12.18 -1.06
C ARG A 87 30.36 -10.72 -1.45
N ALA A 88 29.59 -9.80 -0.85
CA ALA A 88 29.74 -8.36 -1.05
C ALA A 88 31.12 -7.84 -0.57
N GLY A 89 31.75 -8.51 0.40
CA GLY A 89 33.11 -8.22 0.87
C GLY A 89 34.22 -8.68 -0.08
N ILE A 90 33.91 -9.48 -1.11
CA ILE A 90 34.87 -9.90 -2.15
C ILE A 90 34.88 -8.87 -3.28
N ARG A 91 35.99 -8.16 -3.42
CA ARG A 91 36.16 -7.06 -4.38
C ARG A 91 37.32 -7.38 -5.32
N VAL A 92 37.05 -7.34 -6.62
CA VAL A 92 38.05 -7.63 -7.66
C VAL A 92 38.25 -6.39 -8.52
N PHE A 93 39.50 -5.97 -8.64
CA PHE A 93 39.97 -4.98 -9.59
C PHE A 93 40.58 -5.70 -10.79
N ASP A 94 39.89 -5.67 -11.93
CA ASP A 94 40.33 -6.22 -13.21
C ASP A 94 39.97 -5.28 -14.37
N GLU A 95 40.34 -5.64 -15.59
CA GLU A 95 40.03 -4.83 -16.79
C GLU A 95 38.52 -4.61 -16.96
N ASP A 96 37.69 -5.59 -16.60
CA ASP A 96 36.23 -5.49 -16.71
C ASP A 96 35.69 -4.44 -15.71
N TYR A 97 36.27 -4.36 -14.51
CA TYR A 97 35.98 -3.29 -13.53
C TYR A 97 36.44 -1.92 -14.05
N VAL A 98 37.64 -1.81 -14.60
CA VAL A 98 38.16 -0.56 -15.18
C VAL A 98 37.25 -0.09 -16.31
N GLU A 99 36.90 -0.97 -17.25
CA GLU A 99 35.96 -0.65 -18.32
C GLU A 99 34.61 -0.22 -17.74
N LEU A 100 34.01 -1.02 -16.85
CA LEU A 100 32.70 -0.72 -16.26
C LEU A 100 32.65 0.66 -15.59
N LYS A 101 33.69 1.04 -14.85
CA LYS A 101 33.72 2.27 -14.06
C LYS A 101 34.23 3.49 -14.85
N THR A 102 34.84 3.29 -16.01
CA THR A 102 35.42 4.37 -16.84
C THR A 102 34.86 4.44 -18.26
N ARG A 103 33.88 3.60 -18.63
CA ARG A 103 33.35 3.50 -20.00
C ARG A 103 32.73 4.80 -20.48
N ILE A 104 33.31 5.39 -21.53
CA ILE A 104 32.80 6.61 -22.17
C ILE A 104 31.77 6.26 -23.25
N LYS A 105 30.54 6.74 -23.10
CA LYS A 105 29.49 6.66 -24.13
C LYS A 105 29.00 8.07 -24.47
N GLY A 106 29.44 8.60 -25.60
CA GLY A 106 28.96 9.88 -26.15
C GLY A 106 29.64 11.12 -25.57
N ASP A 107 29.13 12.29 -25.95
CA ASP A 107 29.72 13.63 -25.74
C ASP A 107 29.63 14.15 -24.28
N GLY A 108 29.60 13.27 -23.29
CA GLY A 108 29.30 13.60 -21.89
C GLY A 108 30.09 12.81 -20.85
N LEU A 109 30.38 13.49 -19.73
CA LEU A 109 31.06 13.00 -18.53
C LEU A 109 30.24 11.98 -17.70
N ASP A 110 29.02 11.61 -18.12
CA ASP A 110 28.10 10.64 -17.50
C ASP A 110 28.64 9.21 -17.37
N SER A 111 29.90 9.04 -17.76
CA SER A 111 30.49 7.77 -18.14
C SER A 111 31.41 7.20 -17.06
N ILE A 112 31.80 8.04 -16.10
CA ILE A 112 32.40 7.60 -14.84
C ILE A 112 31.24 7.43 -13.86
N VAL A 113 31.05 6.23 -13.31
CA VAL A 113 29.86 5.86 -12.50
C VAL A 113 29.58 6.85 -11.37
N MET A 114 30.63 7.42 -10.77
CA MET A 114 30.51 8.44 -9.74
C MET A 114 29.91 9.76 -10.25
N LEU A 115 30.26 10.16 -11.47
CA LEU A 115 29.75 11.36 -12.15
C LEU A 115 28.28 11.16 -12.56
N GLY A 116 27.93 9.97 -13.07
CA GLY A 116 26.55 9.64 -13.42
C GLY A 116 25.59 9.64 -12.21
N LYS A 117 26.02 9.11 -11.05
CA LYS A 117 25.24 9.17 -9.80
C LYS A 117 24.95 10.61 -9.37
N GLN A 118 25.88 11.53 -9.61
CA GLN A 118 25.72 12.95 -9.27
C GLN A 118 24.69 13.63 -10.18
N VAL A 119 24.82 13.49 -11.50
CA VAL A 119 23.91 14.13 -12.47
C VAL A 119 22.47 13.69 -12.19
N ALA A 120 22.25 12.39 -11.96
CA ALA A 120 20.93 11.89 -11.60
C ALA A 120 20.38 12.48 -10.29
N ALA A 121 21.24 12.69 -9.27
CA ALA A 121 20.84 13.31 -8.01
C ALA A 121 20.53 14.81 -8.16
N ALA A 122 21.31 15.53 -8.98
CA ALA A 122 21.09 16.95 -9.27
C ALA A 122 19.78 17.16 -10.06
N ASP A 123 19.55 16.39 -11.13
CA ASP A 123 18.32 16.42 -11.92
C ASP A 123 17.09 16.11 -11.05
N ALA A 124 17.20 15.13 -10.16
CA ALA A 124 16.14 14.78 -9.22
C ALA A 124 15.84 15.93 -8.25
N ILE A 125 16.85 16.64 -7.77
CA ILE A 125 16.65 17.83 -6.91
C ILE A 125 15.91 18.93 -7.69
N GLU A 126 16.31 19.21 -8.93
CA GLU A 126 15.64 20.24 -9.75
C GLU A 126 14.15 19.89 -9.98
N GLU A 127 13.84 18.63 -10.28
CA GLU A 127 12.46 18.15 -10.44
C GLU A 127 11.65 18.23 -9.14
N ILE A 128 12.26 17.87 -8.00
CA ILE A 128 11.65 18.00 -6.68
C ILE A 128 11.40 19.47 -6.32
N GLU A 129 12.35 20.37 -6.60
CA GLU A 129 12.20 21.81 -6.34
C GLU A 129 11.06 22.42 -7.14
N LYS A 130 10.93 22.03 -8.41
CA LYS A 130 9.78 22.42 -9.25
C LYS A 130 8.47 21.91 -8.66
N SER A 131 8.43 20.65 -8.25
CA SER A 131 7.24 20.05 -7.62
C SER A 131 6.88 20.73 -6.29
N ILE A 132 7.86 21.08 -5.47
CA ILE A 132 7.67 21.86 -4.24
C ILE A 132 7.05 23.22 -4.57
N SER A 133 7.56 23.91 -5.59
CA SER A 133 7.03 25.21 -6.03
C SER A 133 5.56 25.11 -6.44
N ASP A 134 5.21 24.10 -7.25
CA ASP A 134 3.83 23.87 -7.70
C ASP A 134 2.88 23.58 -6.52
N VAL A 135 3.28 22.69 -5.61
CA VAL A 135 2.49 22.38 -4.40
C VAL A 135 2.33 23.61 -3.51
N LYS A 136 3.35 24.48 -3.42
CA LYS A 136 3.28 25.72 -2.63
C LYS A 136 2.26 26.69 -3.21
N ALA A 137 2.24 26.86 -4.52
CA ALA A 137 1.23 27.68 -5.21
C ALA A 137 -0.19 27.14 -5.00
N GLU A 138 -0.38 25.82 -5.02
CA GLU A 138 -1.67 25.20 -4.71
C GLU A 138 -2.11 25.42 -3.25
N ILE A 139 -1.18 25.35 -2.29
CA ILE A 139 -1.46 25.65 -0.87
C ILE A 139 -1.91 27.11 -0.72
N GLU A 140 -1.23 28.06 -1.38
CA GLU A 140 -1.60 29.49 -1.34
C GLU A 140 -2.99 29.75 -1.96
N ALA A 141 -3.32 29.05 -3.05
CA ALA A 141 -4.65 29.10 -3.66
C ALA A 141 -5.73 28.54 -2.71
N LEU A 142 -5.45 27.42 -2.03
CA LEU A 142 -6.34 26.85 -1.01
C LEU A 142 -6.50 27.77 0.19
N ASP A 143 -5.43 28.45 0.63
CA ASP A 143 -5.48 29.43 1.72
C ASP A 143 -6.38 30.61 1.39
N SER A 144 -6.26 31.14 0.18
CA SER A 144 -7.13 32.20 -0.32
C SER A 144 -8.60 31.75 -0.36
N LYS A 145 -8.86 30.55 -0.87
CA LYS A 145 -10.21 29.96 -0.91
C LYS A 145 -10.79 29.73 0.49
N ILE A 146 -10.00 29.22 1.43
CA ILE A 146 -10.44 29.03 2.83
C ILE A 146 -10.76 30.39 3.46
N ALA A 147 -9.92 31.40 3.25
CA ALA A 147 -10.14 32.74 3.78
C ALA A 147 -11.44 33.36 3.25
N GLU A 148 -11.75 33.22 1.96
CA GLU A 148 -13.02 33.67 1.36
C GLU A 148 -14.25 32.97 1.96
N LEU A 149 -14.15 31.65 2.19
CA LEU A 149 -15.23 30.85 2.76
C LEU A 149 -15.43 31.10 4.26
N GLU A 150 -14.41 31.58 4.96
CA GLU A 150 -14.47 31.94 6.39
C GLU A 150 -14.81 33.41 6.63
N LYS A 151 -14.40 34.32 5.73
CA LYS A 151 -14.51 35.77 5.89
C LYS A 151 -15.18 36.40 4.68
N GLY A 152 -16.40 36.90 4.86
CA GLY A 152 -17.13 37.63 3.82
C GLY A 152 -18.64 37.48 3.94
N SER A 153 -19.37 38.18 3.07
CA SER A 153 -20.84 38.12 2.99
C SER A 153 -21.38 36.75 2.56
N ASN A 154 -20.55 35.94 1.91
CA ASN A 154 -20.85 34.56 1.51
C ASN A 154 -20.11 33.52 2.38
N SER A 155 -19.60 33.92 3.54
CA SER A 155 -18.95 32.97 4.45
C SER A 155 -19.93 31.94 5.00
N VAL A 156 -19.42 30.79 5.44
CA VAL A 156 -20.24 29.73 6.06
C VAL A 156 -21.08 30.29 7.21
N TYR A 157 -20.52 31.19 8.02
CA TYR A 157 -21.21 31.82 9.14
C TYR A 157 -22.38 32.71 8.69
N GLU A 158 -22.15 33.62 7.72
CA GLU A 158 -23.21 34.53 7.23
C GLU A 158 -24.31 33.77 6.48
N LEU A 159 -23.96 32.73 5.71
CA LEU A 159 -24.95 31.88 5.05
C LEU A 159 -25.77 31.05 6.05
N GLU A 160 -25.16 30.54 7.12
CA GLU A 160 -25.91 29.86 8.19
C GLU A 160 -26.89 30.82 8.86
N LYS A 161 -26.45 32.05 9.15
CA LYS A 161 -27.28 33.09 9.75
C LYS A 161 -28.46 33.45 8.84
N LYS A 162 -28.21 33.66 7.54
CA LYS A 162 -29.26 33.91 6.54
C LYS A 162 -30.26 32.76 6.48
N ALA A 163 -29.80 31.51 6.45
CA ALA A 163 -30.68 30.34 6.42
C ALA A 163 -31.56 30.24 7.68
N LYS A 164 -31.01 30.54 8.87
CA LYS A 164 -31.77 30.64 10.13
C LYS A 164 -32.80 31.77 10.10
N GLU A 165 -32.47 32.92 9.49
CA GLU A 165 -33.40 34.03 9.31
C GLU A 165 -34.55 33.66 8.37
N SER A 166 -34.28 32.98 7.25
CA SER A 166 -35.31 32.49 6.32
C SER A 166 -36.30 31.54 6.99
N VAL A 167 -35.83 30.63 7.86
CA VAL A 167 -36.70 29.76 8.67
C VAL A 167 -37.56 30.57 9.65
N LYS A 168 -36.99 31.58 10.30
CA LYS A 168 -37.73 32.46 11.22
C LYS A 168 -38.81 33.25 10.48
N SER A 169 -38.49 33.87 9.34
CA SER A 169 -39.44 34.64 8.54
C SER A 169 -40.53 33.79 7.90
N ALA A 170 -40.26 32.50 7.66
CA ALA A 170 -41.23 31.56 7.11
C ALA A 170 -42.33 31.13 8.09
N GLY A 171 -42.34 31.62 9.33
CA GLY A 171 -43.41 31.36 10.30
C GLY A 171 -43.21 30.09 11.15
N TRP A 172 -41.99 29.57 11.25
CA TRP A 172 -41.69 28.35 12.02
C TRP A 172 -42.10 28.49 13.50
N ALA A 173 -41.80 29.62 14.12
CA ALA A 173 -42.10 29.87 15.54
C ALA A 173 -43.60 30.02 15.77
N GLU A 174 -44.31 30.67 14.84
CA GLU A 174 -45.75 30.89 14.87
C GLU A 174 -46.51 29.56 14.76
N ARG A 175 -46.13 28.69 13.82
CA ARG A 175 -46.71 27.34 13.70
C ARG A 175 -46.44 26.50 14.94
N ARG A 176 -45.22 26.55 15.50
CA ARG A 176 -44.86 25.81 16.72
C ARG A 176 -45.59 26.32 17.96
N GLN A 177 -45.90 27.61 18.02
CA GLN A 177 -46.73 28.20 19.08
C GLN A 177 -48.16 27.64 19.07
N LYS A 178 -48.76 27.43 17.89
CA LYS A 178 -50.09 26.81 17.80
C LYS A 178 -50.12 25.41 18.42
N ILE A 179 -49.04 24.65 18.24
CA ILE A 179 -48.91 23.28 18.75
C ILE A 179 -48.61 23.27 20.27
N THR A 180 -47.55 23.95 20.67
CA THR A 180 -46.98 23.85 22.04
C THR A 180 -47.52 24.90 23.02
N GLY A 181 -48.24 25.91 22.53
CA GLY A 181 -48.76 27.03 23.33
C GLY A 181 -47.74 28.12 23.70
N THR A 182 -46.44 27.88 23.47
CA THR A 182 -45.38 28.87 23.72
C THR A 182 -44.65 29.20 22.43
N LYS A 183 -44.15 30.43 22.26
CA LYS A 183 -43.38 30.82 21.08
C LYS A 183 -41.89 30.53 21.31
N PRO A 184 -41.31 29.47 20.73
CA PRO A 184 -39.91 29.13 20.98
C PRO A 184 -38.96 29.94 20.11
N ASN A 185 -37.72 30.11 20.59
CA ASN A 185 -36.61 30.54 19.75
C ASN A 185 -36.03 29.35 18.98
N LEU A 186 -35.55 29.61 17.76
CA LEU A 186 -34.83 28.62 16.96
C LEU A 186 -33.43 28.37 17.56
N GLY A 187 -33.37 27.42 18.50
CA GLY A 187 -32.14 26.96 19.14
C GLY A 187 -31.41 25.89 18.33
N LYS A 188 -30.31 25.36 18.88
CA LYS A 188 -29.44 24.39 18.20
C LYS A 188 -30.17 23.11 17.78
N ASN A 189 -30.95 22.49 18.67
CA ASN A 189 -31.65 21.23 18.38
C ASN A 189 -32.74 21.42 17.32
N SER A 190 -33.61 22.41 17.50
CA SER A 190 -34.63 22.75 16.50
C SER A 190 -34.05 23.13 15.13
N TRP A 191 -32.86 23.74 15.10
CA TRP A 191 -32.16 24.02 13.85
C TRP A 191 -31.70 22.73 13.16
N ILE A 192 -31.19 21.76 13.92
CA ILE A 192 -30.82 20.43 13.42
C ILE A 192 -32.06 19.68 12.92
N ASP A 193 -33.17 19.72 13.66
CA ASP A 193 -34.42 19.07 13.28
C ASP A 193 -34.94 19.61 11.94
N VAL A 194 -34.98 20.94 11.77
CA VAL A 194 -35.34 21.58 10.50
C VAL A 194 -34.37 21.19 9.37
N GLN A 195 -33.06 21.17 9.60
CA GLN A 195 -32.10 20.75 8.58
C GLN A 195 -32.37 19.33 8.05
N ASN A 196 -32.73 18.42 8.96
CA ASN A 196 -32.93 17.01 8.69
C ASN A 196 -34.33 16.68 8.14
N ALA A 197 -35.29 17.59 8.26
CA ALA A 197 -36.67 17.44 7.79
C ALA A 197 -36.80 17.60 6.25
N LYS A 198 -36.00 16.85 5.48
CA LYS A 198 -36.11 16.81 4.02
C LYS A 198 -37.33 16.02 3.59
N THR A 199 -38.02 16.52 2.57
CA THR A 199 -39.17 15.87 1.95
C THR A 199 -39.27 16.24 0.48
N ASP A 200 -39.76 15.30 -0.31
CA ASP A 200 -40.06 15.48 -1.74
C ASP A 200 -41.48 16.02 -1.96
N GLU A 201 -42.29 16.08 -0.90
CA GLU A 201 -43.62 16.67 -0.96
C GLU A 201 -43.53 18.18 -1.23
N ASN A 202 -44.48 18.68 -2.01
CA ASN A 202 -44.55 20.10 -2.30
C ASN A 202 -45.08 20.88 -1.07
N ARG A 203 -44.77 22.18 -1.03
CA ARG A 203 -45.09 23.05 0.10
C ARG A 203 -46.60 23.16 0.38
N GLU A 204 -47.43 23.08 -0.66
CA GLU A 204 -48.87 23.20 -0.56
C GLU A 204 -49.48 21.97 0.11
N THR A 205 -49.11 20.77 -0.32
CA THR A 205 -49.52 19.49 0.27
C THR A 205 -49.15 19.41 1.75
N LEU A 206 -47.91 19.82 2.10
CA LEU A 206 -47.47 19.87 3.50
C LEU A 206 -48.33 20.86 4.32
N GLY A 207 -48.65 22.02 3.76
CA GLY A 207 -49.51 23.01 4.38
C GLY A 207 -50.93 22.48 4.64
N GLN A 208 -51.54 21.83 3.65
CA GLN A 208 -52.87 21.23 3.78
C GLN A 208 -52.89 20.14 4.87
N ARG A 209 -51.90 19.24 4.87
CA ARG A 209 -51.77 18.20 5.90
C ARG A 209 -51.57 18.78 7.30
N PHE A 210 -50.80 19.86 7.39
CA PHE A 210 -50.58 20.57 8.66
C PHE A 210 -51.91 21.15 9.19
N GLU A 211 -52.66 21.87 8.37
CA GLU A 211 -53.94 22.47 8.80
C GLU A 211 -54.99 21.41 9.17
N VAL A 212 -55.10 20.32 8.39
CA VAL A 212 -56.00 19.20 8.71
C VAL A 212 -55.65 18.57 10.05
N LYS A 213 -54.37 18.25 10.29
CA LYS A 213 -53.93 17.67 11.57
C LYS A 213 -54.06 18.66 12.72
N LEU A 214 -53.83 19.95 12.47
CA LEU A 214 -53.92 20.99 13.48
C LEU A 214 -55.36 21.14 13.97
N SER A 215 -56.33 21.13 13.05
CA SER A 215 -57.76 21.15 13.39
C SER A 215 -58.16 19.98 14.29
N ILE A 216 -57.72 18.75 13.96
CA ILE A 216 -57.97 17.56 14.79
C ILE A 216 -57.32 17.71 16.18
N PHE A 217 -56.08 18.21 16.22
CA PHE A 217 -55.33 18.42 17.46
C PHE A 217 -55.98 19.49 18.35
N GLU A 218 -56.47 20.59 17.78
CA GLU A 218 -57.18 21.65 18.51
C GLU A 218 -58.50 21.15 19.11
N LYS A 219 -59.29 20.38 18.34
CA LYS A 219 -60.50 19.70 18.86
C LYS A 219 -60.17 18.79 20.04
N ALA A 220 -59.15 17.94 19.90
CA ALA A 220 -58.71 17.05 20.96
C ALA A 220 -58.21 17.84 22.19
N ARG A 221 -57.50 18.96 22.00
CA ARG A 221 -57.01 19.81 23.10
C ARG A 221 -58.15 20.48 23.86
N ALA A 222 -59.19 20.93 23.16
CA ALA A 222 -60.38 21.52 23.76
C ALA A 222 -61.21 20.49 24.57
N ALA A 223 -61.18 19.22 24.17
CA ALA A 223 -61.88 18.13 24.87
C ALA A 223 -61.27 17.71 26.23
N GLY A 224 -60.06 18.15 26.57
CA GLY A 224 -59.44 17.80 27.86
C GLY A 224 -58.77 16.41 27.87
N GLN A 225 -58.61 15.76 29.03
CA GLN A 225 -57.96 14.43 29.11
C GLN A 225 -58.95 13.27 29.10
N ASP A 226 -60.23 13.54 29.30
CA ASP A 226 -61.25 12.53 29.48
C ASP A 226 -61.88 12.15 28.13
N GLU A 227 -62.16 10.86 27.94
CA GLU A 227 -62.90 10.40 26.77
C GLU A 227 -64.33 10.92 26.82
N ILE A 228 -64.81 11.43 25.70
CA ILE A 228 -66.18 11.87 25.53
C ILE A 228 -67.07 10.63 25.42
N SER A 229 -68.10 10.54 26.24
CA SER A 229 -69.03 9.41 26.21
C SER A 229 -69.90 9.47 24.93
N PRO A 230 -70.13 8.33 24.26
CA PRO A 230 -71.00 8.29 23.08
C PRO A 230 -72.46 8.56 23.48
N VAL A 231 -73.24 9.08 22.53
CA VAL A 231 -74.68 9.24 22.68
C VAL A 231 -75.33 7.85 22.80
N PRO A 232 -76.21 7.61 23.80
CA PRO A 232 -76.85 6.31 24.00
C PRO A 232 -77.63 5.82 22.77
N SER A 233 -77.57 4.51 22.52
CA SER A 233 -78.40 3.87 21.50
C SER A 233 -79.88 3.87 21.91
N ILE A 234 -80.77 4.12 20.96
CA ILE A 234 -82.21 4.09 21.17
C ILE A 234 -82.76 2.74 20.72
N ASP A 235 -83.61 2.12 21.54
CA ASP A 235 -84.35 0.93 21.14
C ASP A 235 -85.56 1.33 20.27
N PHE A 236 -85.48 1.01 18.99
CA PHE A 236 -86.53 1.30 18.02
C PHE A 236 -87.61 0.20 17.94
N ALA A 237 -87.43 -0.95 18.60
CA ALA A 237 -88.37 -2.07 18.54
C ALA A 237 -89.82 -1.73 18.93
N PRO A 238 -90.09 -0.81 19.89
CA PRO A 238 -91.46 -0.42 20.23
C PRO A 238 -92.19 0.42 19.17
N TYR A 239 -91.48 0.91 18.14
CA TYR A 239 -91.99 1.88 17.16
C TYR A 239 -92.27 1.24 15.79
N ASP A 240 -92.83 0.02 15.79
CA ASP A 240 -93.15 -0.73 14.58
C ASP A 240 -94.36 -0.13 13.85
N GLU A 241 -94.09 0.66 12.80
CA GLU A 241 -95.10 1.29 11.96
C GLU A 241 -96.00 0.27 11.25
N GLY A 242 -95.47 -0.90 10.90
CA GLY A 242 -96.21 -1.99 10.26
C GLY A 242 -97.25 -2.59 11.22
N TYR A 243 -96.84 -2.88 12.46
CA TYR A 243 -97.75 -3.33 13.51
C TYR A 243 -98.86 -2.32 13.79
N LEU A 244 -98.53 -1.03 13.89
CA LEU A 244 -99.50 0.03 14.18
C LEU A 244 -100.54 0.20 13.08
N THR A 245 -100.11 0.17 11.81
CA THR A 245 -101.01 0.29 10.66
C THR A 245 -101.92 -0.94 10.53
N GLU A 246 -101.40 -2.14 10.80
CA GLU A 246 -102.20 -3.37 10.87
C GLU A 246 -103.24 -3.30 11.99
N LEU A 247 -102.84 -2.93 13.20
CA LEU A 247 -103.70 -2.85 14.38
C LEU A 247 -104.85 -1.84 14.18
N LEU A 248 -104.56 -0.67 13.60
CA LEU A 248 -105.57 0.36 13.32
C LEU A 248 -106.56 -0.06 12.22
N SER A 249 -106.13 -0.89 11.27
CA SER A 249 -106.96 -1.32 10.12
C SER A 249 -107.82 -2.56 10.42
N ARG A 250 -107.58 -3.27 11.54
CA ARG A 250 -108.29 -4.50 11.91
C ARG A 250 -109.80 -4.26 12.08
N GLN A 251 -110.65 -5.08 11.43
CA GLN A 251 -112.12 -4.96 11.42
C GLN A 251 -112.77 -5.86 12.50
N ILE A 252 -113.86 -5.38 13.11
CA ILE A 252 -114.65 -6.12 14.12
C ILE A 252 -116.11 -6.18 13.67
N ASP A 253 -116.75 -7.36 13.80
CA ASP A 253 -118.13 -7.62 13.38
C ASP A 253 -119.16 -6.77 14.15
N ASN A 254 -120.12 -6.18 13.42
CA ASN A 254 -121.20 -5.36 13.95
C ASN A 254 -122.56 -6.11 13.86
N PRO A 255 -123.24 -6.45 14.97
CA PRO A 255 -124.53 -7.13 14.91
C PRO A 255 -125.67 -6.17 14.52
N GLU A 256 -126.56 -6.57 13.59
CA GLU A 256 -127.81 -5.82 13.31
C GLU A 256 -128.77 -5.90 14.50
N LEU A 257 -129.04 -4.75 15.12
CA LEU A 257 -129.89 -4.64 16.31
C LEU A 257 -131.32 -4.21 15.95
N SER A 258 -132.32 -4.93 16.48
CA SER A 258 -133.73 -4.54 16.42
C SER A 258 -133.99 -3.26 17.22
N GLU A 259 -135.12 -2.59 16.98
CA GLU A 259 -135.48 -1.35 17.69
C GLU A 259 -135.51 -1.52 19.23
N ARG A 260 -135.86 -2.72 19.71
CA ARG A 260 -135.80 -3.07 21.14
C ARG A 260 -134.36 -3.20 21.65
N GLU A 261 -133.49 -3.85 20.87
CA GLU A 261 -132.07 -4.03 21.20
C GLU A 261 -131.31 -2.69 21.15
N GLN A 262 -131.71 -1.78 20.26
CA GLN A 262 -131.20 -0.40 20.23
C GLN A 262 -131.54 0.36 21.51
N ARG A 263 -132.78 0.26 22.00
CA ARG A 263 -133.17 0.85 23.29
C ARG A 263 -132.42 0.23 24.48
N ILE A 264 -132.14 -1.07 24.45
CA ILE A 264 -131.30 -1.73 25.47
C ILE A 264 -129.87 -1.19 25.41
N LEU A 265 -129.28 -1.07 24.21
CA LEU A 265 -127.95 -0.50 24.02
C LEU A 265 -127.86 0.96 24.51
N GLU A 266 -128.90 1.77 24.31
CA GLU A 266 -128.96 3.14 24.83
C GLU A 266 -128.98 3.20 26.36
N LEU A 267 -129.65 2.25 27.03
CA LEU A 267 -129.60 2.15 28.50
C LEU A 267 -128.17 1.86 28.99
N VAL A 268 -127.45 0.97 28.30
CA VAL A 268 -126.04 0.67 28.60
C VAL A 268 -125.15 1.89 28.36
N LYS A 269 -125.33 2.59 27.24
CA LYS A 269 -124.56 3.81 26.91
C LYS A 269 -124.73 4.95 27.91
N ASN A 270 -125.84 4.98 28.63
CA ASN A 270 -126.17 6.03 29.61
C ASN A 270 -125.97 5.55 31.06
N ASP A 271 -125.02 4.64 31.31
CA ASP A 271 -124.63 4.10 32.62
C ASP A 271 -125.75 3.40 33.41
N ASN A 272 -126.84 2.97 32.76
CA ASN A 272 -127.91 2.20 33.38
C ASN A 272 -127.74 0.68 33.24
N GLN A 273 -126.50 0.21 33.01
CA GLN A 273 -126.14 -1.21 32.93
C GLN A 273 -126.71 -2.06 34.08
N PRO A 274 -126.68 -1.63 35.36
CA PRO A 274 -127.23 -2.42 36.46
C PRO A 274 -128.73 -2.75 36.30
N ILE A 275 -129.48 -1.88 35.63
CA ILE A 275 -130.91 -2.08 35.36
C ILE A 275 -131.09 -3.19 34.31
N VAL A 276 -130.22 -3.22 33.31
CA VAL A 276 -130.23 -4.24 32.24
C VAL A 276 -129.86 -5.61 32.82
N ASP A 277 -128.84 -5.67 33.67
CA ASP A 277 -128.42 -6.91 34.34
C ASP A 277 -129.51 -7.41 35.30
N ALA A 278 -130.09 -6.53 36.13
CA ALA A 278 -131.20 -6.87 37.01
C ALA A 278 -132.44 -7.36 36.23
N ALA A 279 -132.70 -6.80 35.04
CA ALA A 279 -133.77 -7.28 34.18
C ALA A 279 -133.50 -8.71 33.69
N VAL A 280 -132.25 -9.06 33.34
CA VAL A 280 -131.89 -10.45 33.01
C VAL A 280 -132.18 -11.37 34.18
N ASP A 281 -131.75 -11.01 35.39
CA ASP A 281 -131.96 -11.84 36.59
C ASP A 281 -133.46 -12.05 36.88
N VAL A 282 -134.24 -10.96 36.85
CA VAL A 282 -135.69 -11.00 37.12
C VAL A 282 -136.45 -11.83 36.10
N PHE A 283 -136.18 -11.63 34.80
CA PHE A 283 -136.91 -12.32 33.73
C PHE A 283 -136.36 -13.71 33.41
N SER A 284 -135.15 -14.06 33.87
CA SER A 284 -134.64 -15.45 33.78
C SER A 284 -135.30 -16.39 34.79
N SER A 285 -135.98 -15.88 35.82
CA SER A 285 -136.68 -16.70 36.82
C SER A 285 -138.01 -17.28 36.29
N GLU A 286 -138.23 -18.58 36.51
CA GLU A 286 -139.49 -19.26 36.13
C GLU A 286 -140.69 -18.77 36.94
N ASP A 287 -140.49 -18.39 38.21
CA ASP A 287 -141.54 -17.96 39.13
C ASP A 287 -142.11 -16.57 38.79
N THR A 288 -141.40 -15.78 37.97
CA THR A 288 -141.84 -14.46 37.54
C THR A 288 -143.02 -14.60 36.58
N ARG A 289 -144.25 -14.44 37.09
CA ARG A 289 -145.50 -14.38 36.31
C ARG A 289 -146.03 -12.97 36.09
N VAL A 290 -145.58 -12.02 36.90
CA VAL A 290 -145.95 -10.60 36.85
C VAL A 290 -144.68 -9.77 36.91
N CYS A 291 -144.55 -8.77 36.05
CA CYS A 291 -143.40 -7.88 36.02
C CYS A 291 -143.36 -7.05 37.32
N PRO A 292 -142.26 -7.06 38.10
CA PRO A 292 -142.21 -6.33 39.36
C PRO A 292 -142.28 -4.81 39.18
N MET A 293 -141.96 -4.29 38.00
CA MET A 293 -141.94 -2.85 37.72
C MET A 293 -143.28 -2.32 37.26
N CYS A 294 -143.92 -2.95 36.27
CA CYS A 294 -145.19 -2.48 35.70
C CYS A 294 -146.42 -3.27 36.15
N GLN A 295 -146.23 -4.34 36.93
CA GLN A 295 -147.30 -5.20 37.47
C GLN A 295 -148.18 -5.88 36.40
N GLN A 296 -147.72 -5.93 35.15
CA GLN A 296 -148.38 -6.68 34.07
C GLN A 296 -147.98 -8.16 34.09
N GLU A 297 -148.92 -9.04 33.75
CA GLU A 297 -148.64 -10.46 33.52
C GLU A 297 -147.67 -10.64 32.35
N VAL A 298 -146.68 -11.53 32.51
CA VAL A 298 -145.63 -11.75 31.49
C VAL A 298 -145.60 -13.23 31.12
N SER A 299 -145.74 -13.52 29.84
CA SER A 299 -145.63 -14.89 29.33
C SER A 299 -144.17 -15.37 29.31
N GLN A 300 -143.97 -16.69 29.34
CA GLN A 300 -142.64 -17.30 29.28
C GLN A 300 -141.89 -16.92 27.99
N GLU A 301 -142.55 -16.98 26.83
CA GLU A 301 -141.97 -16.55 25.54
C GLU A 301 -141.49 -15.09 25.56
N HIS A 302 -142.25 -14.21 26.23
CA HIS A 302 -141.86 -12.81 26.31
C HIS A 302 -140.60 -12.62 27.15
N LYS A 303 -140.48 -13.35 28.28
CA LYS A 303 -139.29 -13.34 29.16
C LYS A 303 -138.02 -13.77 28.40
N GLU A 304 -138.10 -14.88 27.69
CA GLU A 304 -136.97 -15.43 26.90
C GLU A 304 -136.52 -14.46 25.81
N SER A 305 -137.47 -13.80 25.13
CA SER A 305 -137.17 -12.76 24.15
C SER A 305 -136.41 -11.57 24.75
N ILE A 306 -136.72 -11.14 25.99
CA ILE A 306 -136.01 -10.04 26.66
C ILE A 306 -134.54 -10.41 26.89
N VAL A 307 -134.31 -11.58 27.50
CA VAL A 307 -132.98 -12.04 27.87
C VAL A 307 -132.10 -12.26 26.63
N ALA A 308 -132.66 -12.83 25.56
CA ALA A 308 -131.96 -12.98 24.29
C ALA A 308 -131.56 -11.63 23.67
N SER A 309 -132.46 -10.63 23.72
CA SER A 309 -132.18 -9.28 23.22
C SER A 309 -131.03 -8.62 23.98
N ILE A 310 -130.96 -8.81 25.30
CA ILE A 310 -129.89 -8.23 26.15
C ILE A 310 -128.53 -8.88 25.84
N ARG A 311 -128.48 -10.22 25.75
CA ARG A 311 -127.22 -10.94 25.48
C ARG A 311 -126.61 -10.62 24.11
N LYS A 312 -127.44 -10.30 23.12
CA LYS A 312 -126.98 -9.92 21.77
C LYS A 312 -126.24 -8.57 21.75
N VAL A 313 -126.46 -7.70 22.74
CA VAL A 313 -125.93 -6.33 22.79
C VAL A 313 -124.52 -6.25 23.45
N LEU A 314 -124.13 -7.19 24.31
CA LEU A 314 -122.89 -7.13 25.13
C LEU A 314 -121.79 -8.11 24.64
N ASN A 315 -120.94 -7.73 23.66
CA ASN A 315 -119.92 -8.62 23.06
C ASN A 315 -118.50 -8.44 23.66
N LYS A 316 -117.92 -9.52 24.23
CA LYS A 316 -116.57 -9.58 24.87
C LYS A 316 -115.40 -9.21 23.95
N ALA A 317 -115.50 -9.45 22.64
CA ALA A 317 -114.43 -9.17 21.68
C ALA A 317 -114.08 -7.68 21.55
N VAL A 318 -115.02 -6.79 21.90
CA VAL A 318 -114.88 -5.34 21.78
C VAL A 318 -113.99 -4.75 22.89
N GLU A 319 -114.08 -5.32 24.10
CA GLU A 319 -113.26 -4.89 25.24
C GLU A 319 -111.79 -5.33 25.09
N GLU A 320 -111.55 -6.54 24.58
CA GLU A 320 -110.18 -7.03 24.31
C GLU A 320 -109.46 -6.17 23.27
N PHE A 321 -110.17 -5.73 22.21
CA PHE A 321 -109.60 -4.83 21.20
C PHE A 321 -109.22 -3.44 21.74
N ARG A 322 -110.03 -2.88 22.65
CA ARG A 322 -109.73 -1.59 23.29
C ARG A 322 -108.49 -1.65 24.16
N ALA A 323 -108.27 -2.77 24.85
CA ALA A 323 -107.07 -2.97 25.65
C ALA A 323 -105.81 -3.04 24.78
N GLU A 324 -105.87 -3.73 23.64
CA GLU A 324 -104.75 -3.85 22.70
C GLU A 324 -104.39 -2.50 22.05
N LEU A 325 -105.38 -1.71 21.62
CA LEU A 325 -105.15 -0.33 21.16
C LEU A 325 -104.53 0.56 22.25
N SER A 326 -104.86 0.33 23.52
CA SER A 326 -104.29 1.10 24.62
C SER A 326 -102.84 0.73 24.91
N ALA A 327 -102.49 -0.54 24.78
CA ALA A 327 -101.12 -1.00 24.92
C ALA A 327 -100.20 -0.53 23.77
N ALA A 328 -100.76 -0.26 22.59
CA ALA A 328 -100.01 0.18 21.40
C ALA A 328 -99.64 1.67 21.37
N SER A 329 -100.00 2.45 22.40
CA SER A 329 -99.63 3.87 22.47
C SER A 329 -98.12 4.03 22.63
N LEU A 330 -97.52 4.85 21.78
CA LEU A 330 -96.08 5.07 21.70
C LEU A 330 -95.62 6.11 22.72
N LEU A 331 -94.45 5.88 23.32
CA LEU A 331 -93.79 6.85 24.18
C LEU A 331 -93.03 7.88 23.33
N ARG A 332 -93.08 9.15 23.71
CA ARG A 332 -92.27 10.18 23.06
C ARG A 332 -90.79 9.99 23.40
N LEU A 333 -89.90 10.19 22.42
CA LEU A 333 -88.46 10.16 22.63
C LEU A 333 -87.98 11.43 23.36
N ASP A 334 -86.97 11.27 24.21
CA ASP A 334 -86.36 12.39 24.94
C ASP A 334 -85.47 13.24 24.02
N GLU A 335 -85.83 14.51 23.87
CA GLU A 335 -85.11 15.49 23.04
C GLU A 335 -83.92 16.13 23.78
N THR A 336 -83.73 15.82 25.06
CA THR A 336 -82.71 16.44 25.94
C THR A 336 -81.39 15.67 26.00
N ILE A 337 -81.01 15.02 24.90
CA ILE A 337 -79.70 14.37 24.80
C ILE A 337 -78.58 15.40 24.88
N ASP A 338 -77.71 15.23 25.87
CA ASP A 338 -76.52 16.03 26.04
C ASP A 338 -75.51 15.70 24.93
N ILE A 339 -75.37 16.62 23.97
CA ILE A 339 -74.40 16.46 22.88
C ILE A 339 -73.14 17.25 23.25
N PRO A 340 -71.96 16.61 23.28
CA PRO A 340 -70.71 17.27 23.61
C PRO A 340 -70.45 18.52 22.74
N ASP A 341 -69.96 19.59 23.37
CA ASP A 341 -69.70 20.88 22.70
C ASP A 341 -68.76 20.75 21.49
N GLN A 342 -67.88 19.75 21.51
CA GLN A 342 -66.84 19.51 20.51
C GLN A 342 -67.37 18.91 19.19
N VAL A 343 -68.61 18.41 19.17
CA VAL A 343 -69.28 17.93 17.96
C VAL A 343 -69.69 19.12 17.08
N THR A 344 -69.66 18.95 15.76
CA THR A 344 -70.03 20.02 14.83
C THR A 344 -71.47 20.49 15.02
N GLU A 345 -71.68 21.81 14.94
CA GLU A 345 -73.03 22.41 15.02
C GLU A 345 -73.99 21.86 13.96
N SER A 346 -73.46 21.50 12.78
CA SER A 346 -74.24 20.83 11.74
C SER A 346 -74.75 19.46 12.19
N ALA A 347 -73.91 18.64 12.81
CA ALA A 347 -74.32 17.30 13.28
C ALA A 347 -75.29 17.41 14.47
N LYS A 348 -75.06 18.36 15.38
CA LYS A 348 -75.99 18.67 16.48
C LYS A 348 -77.38 19.06 15.96
N ALA A 349 -77.42 19.96 14.97
CA ALA A 349 -78.67 20.41 14.36
C ALA A 349 -79.40 19.25 13.65
N SER A 350 -78.69 18.45 12.86
CA SER A 350 -79.28 17.29 12.16
C SER A 350 -79.86 16.27 13.13
N LEU A 351 -79.20 15.99 14.25
CA LEU A 351 -79.71 15.07 15.26
C LEU A 351 -80.99 15.60 15.91
N LYS A 352 -80.99 16.88 16.30
CA LYS A 352 -82.16 17.54 16.91
C LYS A 352 -83.38 17.55 15.96
N ASP A 353 -83.16 17.86 14.69
CA ASP A 353 -84.23 17.89 13.69
C ASP A 353 -84.83 16.49 13.49
N ALA A 354 -84.01 15.44 13.48
CA ALA A 354 -84.48 14.06 13.38
C ALA A 354 -85.33 13.63 14.58
N PHE A 355 -84.96 14.02 15.82
CA PHE A 355 -85.79 13.77 17.01
C PHE A 355 -87.16 14.43 16.93
N LEU A 356 -87.22 15.69 16.50
CA LEU A 356 -88.46 16.42 16.33
C LEU A 356 -89.35 15.77 15.26
N GLU A 357 -88.75 15.29 14.16
CA GLU A 357 -89.47 14.61 13.09
C GLU A 357 -90.11 13.29 13.59
N VAL A 358 -89.37 12.46 14.33
CA VAL A 358 -89.87 11.21 14.91
C VAL A 358 -90.97 11.46 15.93
N ASN A 359 -90.78 12.40 16.86
CA ASN A 359 -91.78 12.71 17.89
C ASN A 359 -93.08 13.24 17.30
N ARG A 360 -93.02 14.02 16.23
CA ARG A 360 -94.22 14.47 15.50
C ARG A 360 -95.02 13.29 14.94
N PHE A 361 -94.35 12.26 14.41
CA PHE A 361 -95.03 11.06 13.92
C PHE A 361 -95.58 10.19 15.05
N ILE A 362 -94.87 10.07 16.18
CA ILE A 362 -95.35 9.41 17.39
C ILE A 362 -96.68 10.03 17.87
N ASP A 363 -96.73 11.37 17.96
CA ASP A 363 -97.93 12.10 18.41
C ASP A 363 -99.12 11.88 17.46
N GLU A 364 -98.86 11.83 16.15
CA GLU A 364 -99.87 11.57 15.13
C GLU A 364 -100.42 10.13 15.21
N TYR A 365 -99.56 9.14 15.41
CA TYR A 365 -99.98 7.74 15.61
C TYR A 365 -100.78 7.55 16.90
N ASN A 366 -100.36 8.17 18.01
CA ASN A 366 -101.13 8.17 19.25
C ASN A 366 -102.51 8.81 19.08
N SER A 367 -102.60 9.88 18.29
CA SER A 367 -103.89 10.52 17.96
C SER A 367 -104.81 9.59 17.15
N ARG A 368 -104.25 8.84 16.19
CA ARG A 368 -105.01 7.83 15.43
C ARG A 368 -105.50 6.69 16.31
N ILE A 369 -104.67 6.22 17.25
CA ILE A 369 -105.05 5.19 18.23
C ILE A 369 -106.23 5.65 19.08
N GLU A 370 -106.20 6.87 19.62
CA GLU A 370 -107.31 7.42 20.40
C GLU A 370 -108.59 7.57 19.57
N LEU A 371 -108.48 8.04 18.33
CA LEU A 371 -109.61 8.13 17.41
C LEU A 371 -110.20 6.75 17.10
N ARG A 372 -109.36 5.71 16.98
CA ARG A 372 -109.79 4.32 16.77
C ARG A 372 -110.50 3.74 18.00
N LYS A 373 -110.06 4.06 19.21
CA LYS A 373 -110.73 3.67 20.47
C LYS A 373 -112.13 4.28 20.60
N ALA A 374 -112.30 5.52 20.15
CA ALA A 374 -113.58 6.22 20.16
C ALA A 374 -114.60 5.63 19.16
N ASN A 375 -114.13 5.04 18.04
CA ASN A 375 -114.96 4.50 16.95
C ASN A 375 -114.58 3.05 16.60
N ILE A 376 -114.75 2.12 17.54
CA ILE A 376 -114.25 0.73 17.47
C ILE A 376 -114.73 -0.05 16.25
N TYR A 377 -115.98 0.13 15.84
CA TYR A 377 -116.58 -0.65 14.76
C TYR A 377 -116.23 -0.13 13.36
N THR A 378 -115.67 1.09 13.25
CA THR A 378 -115.34 1.71 11.97
C THR A 378 -113.85 1.55 11.70
N ALA A 379 -113.49 0.55 10.89
CA ALA A 379 -112.13 0.37 10.44
C ALA A 379 -111.60 1.64 9.77
N GLN A 380 -110.41 2.09 10.16
CA GLN A 380 -109.72 3.22 9.54
C GLN A 380 -108.76 2.68 8.48
N SER A 381 -108.67 3.35 7.33
CA SER A 381 -107.53 3.16 6.43
C SER A 381 -106.32 3.81 7.09
N ALA A 382 -105.38 2.99 7.55
CA ALA A 382 -104.15 3.47 8.17
C ALA A 382 -102.99 3.36 7.17
N ASP A 383 -102.91 4.31 6.23
CA ASP A 383 -101.70 4.47 5.44
C ASP A 383 -100.52 4.82 6.37
N ALA A 384 -99.35 4.25 6.06
CA ALA A 384 -98.10 4.56 6.75
C ALA A 384 -97.79 6.06 6.67
N LEU A 385 -97.43 6.65 7.80
CA LEU A 385 -97.14 8.08 7.92
C LEU A 385 -95.68 8.42 7.60
N GLY A 386 -94.80 7.43 7.62
CA GLY A 386 -93.35 7.57 7.44
C GLY A 386 -92.57 7.57 8.75
N LEU A 387 -93.10 6.99 9.84
CA LEU A 387 -92.39 6.84 11.11
C LEU A 387 -91.11 6.01 10.92
N GLY A 388 -91.16 4.91 10.15
CA GLY A 388 -89.99 4.08 9.87
C GLY A 388 -88.86 4.87 9.20
N THR A 389 -89.18 5.67 8.18
CA THR A 389 -88.18 6.53 7.50
C THR A 389 -87.63 7.62 8.42
N ALA A 390 -88.44 8.18 9.33
CA ALA A 390 -87.95 9.15 10.31
C ALA A 390 -86.99 8.51 11.32
N LEU A 391 -87.25 7.26 11.74
CA LEU A 391 -86.37 6.49 12.61
C LEU A 391 -85.02 6.18 11.93
N GLU A 392 -85.02 5.79 10.64
CA GLU A 392 -83.78 5.60 9.87
C GLU A 392 -82.94 6.88 9.79
N LYS A 393 -83.56 8.05 9.56
CA LYS A 393 -82.86 9.34 9.57
C LYS A 393 -82.25 9.65 10.95
N LEU A 394 -82.98 9.34 12.02
CA LEU A 394 -82.51 9.52 13.39
C LEU A 394 -81.30 8.61 13.69
N GLU A 395 -81.34 7.35 13.24
CA GLU A 395 -80.22 6.42 13.36
C GLU A 395 -78.96 6.93 12.64
N ILE A 396 -79.09 7.40 11.40
CA ILE A 396 -77.99 7.99 10.63
C ILE A 396 -77.41 9.22 11.34
N ALA A 397 -78.26 10.09 11.89
CA ALA A 397 -77.81 11.27 12.62
C ALA A 397 -77.07 10.90 13.92
N LEU A 398 -77.53 9.87 14.64
CA LEU A 398 -76.86 9.32 15.82
C LEU A 398 -75.49 8.71 15.46
N GLU A 399 -75.42 7.93 14.38
CA GLU A 399 -74.17 7.36 13.87
C GLU A 399 -73.17 8.46 13.49
N SER A 400 -73.63 9.52 12.83
CA SER A 400 -72.78 10.66 12.45
C SER A 400 -72.18 11.36 13.68
N VAL A 401 -72.98 11.62 14.71
CA VAL A 401 -72.49 12.24 15.97
C VAL A 401 -71.52 11.31 16.70
N ASN A 402 -71.87 10.03 16.83
CA ASN A 402 -71.01 9.04 17.50
C ASN A 402 -69.70 8.77 16.74
N SER A 403 -69.71 8.84 15.41
CA SER A 403 -68.51 8.77 14.58
C SER A 403 -67.58 9.97 14.82
N GLU A 404 -68.13 11.19 14.92
CA GLU A 404 -67.35 12.38 15.25
C GLU A 404 -66.76 12.29 16.67
N ILE A 405 -67.54 11.82 17.65
CA ILE A 405 -67.05 11.55 19.01
C ILE A 405 -65.92 10.51 19.01
N GLY A 406 -66.07 9.42 18.26
CA GLY A 406 -65.03 8.39 18.10
C GLY A 406 -63.72 8.97 17.55
N SER A 407 -63.81 9.81 16.50
CA SER A 407 -62.64 10.47 15.92
C SER A 407 -61.94 11.41 16.91
N ILE A 408 -62.71 12.15 17.72
CA ILE A 408 -62.16 13.02 18.77
C ILE A 408 -61.47 12.18 19.86
N ASN A 409 -62.07 11.08 20.30
CA ASN A 409 -61.49 10.20 21.32
C ASN A 409 -60.19 9.52 20.84
N ASP A 410 -60.14 9.08 19.57
CA ASP A 410 -58.92 8.58 18.95
C ASP A 410 -57.82 9.65 18.92
N ALA A 411 -58.20 10.91 18.65
CA ALA A 411 -57.27 12.04 18.70
C ALA A 411 -56.82 12.40 20.13
N ILE A 412 -57.64 12.21 21.15
CA ILE A 412 -57.26 12.35 22.57
C ILE A 412 -56.22 11.28 22.94
N LYS A 413 -56.49 10.00 22.61
CA LYS A 413 -55.57 8.87 22.84
C LYS A 413 -54.25 9.07 22.11
N GLY A 414 -54.32 9.54 20.86
CA GLY A 414 -53.18 9.78 19.98
C GLY A 414 -52.55 11.18 20.10
N ARG A 415 -52.90 11.99 21.11
CA ARG A 415 -52.52 13.42 21.17
C ARG A 415 -51.02 13.65 21.04
N LYS A 416 -50.20 12.86 21.73
CA LYS A 416 -48.74 12.99 21.67
C LYS A 416 -48.19 12.68 20.28
N THR A 417 -48.71 11.64 19.63
CA THR A 417 -48.34 11.28 18.25
C THR A 417 -48.76 12.36 17.24
N LEU A 418 -49.93 12.98 17.46
CA LEU A 418 -50.39 14.13 16.66
C LEU A 418 -49.50 15.35 16.87
N GLU A 419 -49.12 15.65 18.11
CA GLU A 419 -48.18 16.72 18.45
C GLU A 419 -46.83 16.51 17.76
N GLU A 420 -46.21 15.34 17.92
CA GLU A 420 -44.95 14.99 17.27
C GLU A 420 -45.05 15.07 15.74
N GLY A 421 -46.16 14.60 15.16
CA GLY A 421 -46.43 14.68 13.73
C GLY A 421 -46.60 16.12 13.22
N LEU A 422 -47.22 17.00 14.00
CA LEU A 422 -47.36 18.42 13.68
C LEU A 422 -46.03 19.16 13.80
N LEU A 423 -45.23 18.85 14.82
CA LEU A 423 -43.87 19.40 14.98
C LEU A 423 -43.00 19.01 13.78
N ARG A 424 -43.05 17.74 13.36
CA ARG A 424 -42.35 17.27 12.17
C ARG A 424 -42.81 17.97 10.89
N LEU A 425 -44.13 18.09 10.66
CA LEU A 425 -44.65 18.81 9.50
C LEU A 425 -44.25 20.28 9.50
N ASN A 426 -44.20 20.93 10.66
CA ASN A 426 -43.70 22.30 10.78
C ASN A 426 -42.22 22.41 10.37
N ASP A 427 -41.39 21.45 10.77
CA ASP A 427 -39.98 21.40 10.39
C ASP A 427 -39.81 21.13 8.89
N GLU A 428 -40.59 20.21 8.30
CA GLU A 428 -40.60 19.89 6.86
C GLU A 428 -41.04 21.09 6.00
N ILE A 429 -42.10 21.79 6.44
CA ILE A 429 -42.56 23.06 5.85
C ILE A 429 -41.44 24.09 5.85
N SER A 430 -40.82 24.31 7.02
CA SER A 430 -39.84 25.38 7.19
C SER A 430 -38.53 25.07 6.46
N ARG A 431 -38.17 23.78 6.36
CA ARG A 431 -37.05 23.29 5.53
C ARG A 431 -37.30 23.49 4.05
N THR A 432 -38.55 23.38 3.62
CA THR A 432 -38.97 23.62 2.22
C THR A 432 -38.96 25.12 1.91
N ASP A 433 -39.48 25.95 2.80
CA ASP A 433 -39.51 27.41 2.64
C ASP A 433 -38.09 28.01 2.59
N ALA A 434 -37.17 27.51 3.43
CA ALA A 434 -35.77 27.96 3.48
C ALA A 434 -34.81 27.09 2.65
N ARG A 435 -35.32 26.31 1.68
CA ARG A 435 -34.56 25.26 0.99
C ARG A 435 -33.27 25.78 0.34
N GLN A 436 -33.38 26.85 -0.42
CA GLN A 436 -32.28 27.41 -1.19
C GLN A 436 -31.14 27.93 -0.29
N ASP A 437 -31.48 28.63 0.79
CA ASP A 437 -30.46 29.16 1.71
C ASP A 437 -29.79 28.05 2.53
N ILE A 438 -30.55 27.05 2.98
CA ILE A 438 -29.99 25.89 3.70
C ILE A 438 -29.03 25.09 2.80
N GLU A 439 -29.38 24.88 1.53
CA GLU A 439 -28.54 24.16 0.56
C GLU A 439 -27.30 24.97 0.17
N SER A 440 -27.43 26.28 -0.01
CA SER A 440 -26.30 27.18 -0.26
C SER A 440 -25.31 27.16 0.91
N TRP A 441 -25.80 27.25 2.15
CA TRP A 441 -24.98 27.12 3.35
C TRP A 441 -24.30 25.75 3.42
N LYS A 442 -25.04 24.65 3.29
CA LYS A 442 -24.48 23.28 3.35
C LYS A 442 -23.43 23.02 2.27
N THR A 443 -23.65 23.52 1.07
CA THR A 443 -22.67 23.42 -0.03
C THR A 443 -21.39 24.17 0.32
N THR A 444 -21.51 25.37 0.88
CA THR A 444 -20.37 26.19 1.29
C THR A 444 -19.61 25.57 2.47
N GLU A 445 -20.33 25.01 3.45
CA GLU A 445 -19.78 24.23 4.57
C GLU A 445 -18.98 23.03 4.06
N GLY A 446 -19.53 22.25 3.14
CA GLY A 446 -18.83 21.14 2.49
C GLY A 446 -17.60 21.57 1.69
N ASN A 447 -17.69 22.68 0.95
CA ASN A 447 -16.57 23.24 0.20
C ASN A 447 -15.43 23.70 1.12
N LEU A 448 -15.75 24.28 2.29
CA LEU A 448 -14.77 24.68 3.29
C LEU A 448 -14.07 23.47 3.91
N ALA A 449 -14.84 22.43 4.28
CA ALA A 449 -14.27 21.19 4.80
C ALA A 449 -13.35 20.53 3.77
N ASN A 450 -13.80 20.37 2.52
CA ASN A 450 -13.00 19.82 1.43
C ASN A 450 -11.73 20.63 1.15
N ALA A 451 -11.80 21.96 1.20
CA ALA A 451 -10.63 22.81 1.00
C ALA A 451 -9.61 22.66 2.14
N LYS A 452 -10.07 22.56 3.39
CA LYS A 452 -9.20 22.29 4.56
C LYS A 452 -8.53 20.92 4.48
N ASP A 453 -9.29 19.88 4.15
CA ASP A 453 -8.74 18.53 3.98
C ASP A 453 -7.74 18.46 2.82
N SER A 454 -8.06 19.10 1.69
CA SER A 454 -7.14 19.20 0.55
C SER A 454 -5.85 19.93 0.93
N LYS A 455 -5.93 20.98 1.75
CA LYS A 455 -4.76 21.70 2.25
C LYS A 455 -3.90 20.81 3.14
N VAL A 456 -4.50 20.04 4.03
CA VAL A 456 -3.77 19.08 4.89
C VAL A 456 -3.01 18.07 4.02
N ASN A 457 -3.65 17.51 3.00
CA ASN A 457 -3.01 16.58 2.07
C ASN A 457 -1.84 17.22 1.32
N LYS A 458 -1.99 18.46 0.84
CA LYS A 458 -0.92 19.18 0.14
C LYS A 458 0.25 19.56 1.07
N LEU A 459 -0.02 19.86 2.35
CA LEU A 459 1.02 20.07 3.35
C LEU A 459 1.79 18.77 3.67
N MET A 460 1.12 17.62 3.71
CA MET A 460 1.78 16.32 3.86
C MET A 460 2.67 16.01 2.65
N GLU A 461 2.17 16.28 1.44
CA GLU A 461 2.92 16.10 0.21
C GLU A 461 4.16 17.01 0.15
N GLN A 462 4.01 18.29 0.51
CA GLN A 462 5.15 19.20 0.61
C GLN A 462 6.21 18.69 1.60
N ARG A 463 5.80 18.14 2.75
CA ARG A 463 6.73 17.57 3.72
C ARG A 463 7.47 16.36 3.17
N ARG A 464 6.78 15.49 2.42
CA ARG A 464 7.38 14.33 1.75
C ARG A 464 8.45 14.78 0.75
N LEU A 465 8.10 15.73 -0.13
CA LEU A 465 9.03 16.28 -1.13
C LEU A 465 10.25 16.95 -0.48
N LEU A 466 10.07 17.69 0.62
CA LEU A 466 11.19 18.28 1.37
C LEU A 466 12.12 17.20 1.94
N SER A 467 11.57 16.13 2.50
CA SER A 467 12.37 15.00 3.00
C SER A 467 13.11 14.28 1.88
N GLU A 468 12.51 14.13 0.70
CA GLU A 468 13.16 13.52 -0.47
C GLU A 468 14.29 14.41 -0.98
N LYS A 469 14.10 15.73 -0.99
CA LYS A 469 15.17 16.69 -1.32
C LYS A 469 16.36 16.54 -0.37
N GLU A 470 16.11 16.52 0.95
CA GLU A 470 17.18 16.35 1.96
C GLU A 470 17.97 15.04 1.75
N GLN A 471 17.30 13.96 1.34
CA GLN A 471 17.97 12.69 1.03
C GLN A 471 18.88 12.81 -0.20
N GLN A 472 18.42 13.46 -1.27
CA GLN A 472 19.25 13.69 -2.47
C GLN A 472 20.43 14.63 -2.19
N GLU A 473 20.21 15.69 -1.41
CA GLU A 473 21.29 16.60 -0.97
C GLU A 473 22.34 15.87 -0.12
N ALA A 474 21.90 14.96 0.77
CA ALA A 474 22.81 14.11 1.54
C ALA A 474 23.62 13.16 0.64
N ALA A 475 23.00 12.59 -0.39
CA ALA A 475 23.68 11.75 -1.38
C ALA A 475 24.76 12.53 -2.14
N LEU A 476 24.46 13.76 -2.60
CA LEU A 476 25.45 14.65 -3.23
C LEU A 476 26.63 14.96 -2.29
N LYS A 477 26.36 15.20 -1.01
CA LYS A 477 27.42 15.45 -0.01
C LYS A 477 28.32 14.22 0.16
N GLN A 478 27.75 13.02 0.17
CA GLN A 478 28.51 11.78 0.25
C GLN A 478 29.41 11.57 -0.98
N ILE A 479 28.92 11.92 -2.18
CA ILE A 479 29.73 11.94 -3.40
C ILE A 479 30.92 12.90 -3.24
N GLY A 480 30.70 14.11 -2.70
CA GLY A 480 31.79 15.06 -2.45
C GLY A 480 32.88 14.52 -1.53
N ILE A 481 32.51 13.87 -0.43
CA ILE A 481 33.48 13.23 0.49
C ILE A 481 34.29 12.17 -0.24
N ALA A 482 33.65 11.33 -1.06
CA ALA A 482 34.34 10.32 -1.84
C ALA A 482 35.30 10.93 -2.88
N VAL A 483 34.95 12.09 -3.47
CA VAL A 483 35.85 12.80 -4.41
C VAL A 483 37.09 13.31 -3.69
N ASP A 484 36.93 13.86 -2.48
CA ASP A 484 38.07 14.32 -1.68
C ASP A 484 39.03 13.17 -1.35
N VAL A 485 38.49 11.98 -1.02
CA VAL A 485 39.30 10.77 -0.79
C VAL A 485 40.02 10.35 -2.08
N ILE A 486 39.32 10.30 -3.22
CA ILE A 486 39.93 9.96 -4.51
C ILE A 486 41.05 10.94 -4.86
N ASN A 487 40.84 12.25 -4.69
CA ASN A 487 41.86 13.26 -4.93
C ASN A 487 43.09 13.10 -4.03
N SER A 488 42.90 12.63 -2.78
CA SER A 488 44.01 12.32 -1.90
C SER A 488 44.85 11.12 -2.41
N TYR A 489 44.19 10.07 -2.93
CA TYR A 489 44.86 8.93 -3.55
C TYR A 489 45.58 9.32 -4.84
N LEU A 490 44.95 10.11 -5.70
CA LEU A 490 45.57 10.63 -6.93
C LEU A 490 46.81 11.46 -6.60
N THR A 491 46.74 12.31 -5.57
CA THR A 491 47.90 13.09 -5.10
C THR A 491 49.03 12.19 -4.63
N ASN A 492 48.74 11.08 -3.93
CA ASN A 492 49.76 10.11 -3.52
C ASN A 492 50.40 9.42 -4.74
N VAL A 493 49.60 8.94 -5.69
CA VAL A 493 50.10 8.25 -6.89
C VAL A 493 50.97 9.15 -7.75
N TYR A 494 50.52 10.38 -8.01
CA TYR A 494 51.22 11.31 -8.89
C TYR A 494 52.29 12.15 -8.20
N PHE A 495 52.32 12.15 -6.87
CA PHE A 495 53.14 13.01 -6.03
C PHE A 495 53.01 14.51 -6.40
N ASP A 496 51.82 14.89 -6.87
CA ASP A 496 51.48 16.23 -7.34
C ASP A 496 49.96 16.41 -7.26
N SER A 497 49.50 17.39 -6.49
CA SER A 497 48.09 17.68 -6.26
C SER A 497 47.37 18.32 -7.45
N ASP A 498 48.11 18.86 -8.42
CA ASP A 498 47.56 19.53 -9.60
C ASP A 498 47.71 18.71 -10.88
N ARG A 499 48.55 17.66 -10.87
CA ARG A 499 48.77 16.79 -12.03
C ARG A 499 47.50 16.12 -12.53
N PHE A 500 46.67 15.57 -11.63
CA PHE A 500 45.42 14.91 -11.98
C PHE A 500 44.44 14.94 -10.81
N LYS A 501 43.30 15.65 -10.95
CA LYS A 501 42.30 15.81 -9.88
C LYS A 501 40.88 15.93 -10.41
N LEU A 502 39.91 15.56 -9.59
CA LEU A 502 38.49 15.75 -9.81
C LEU A 502 38.04 17.05 -9.12
N VAL A 503 37.36 17.93 -9.84
CA VAL A 503 36.80 19.17 -9.27
C VAL A 503 35.34 19.31 -9.62
N LEU A 504 34.54 19.84 -8.70
CA LEU A 504 33.17 20.22 -8.98
C LEU A 504 33.18 21.54 -9.77
N ASP A 505 32.64 21.54 -10.98
CA ASP A 505 32.48 22.73 -11.82
C ASP A 505 31.00 22.89 -12.21
N GLY A 506 30.32 23.84 -11.56
CA GLY A 506 28.86 23.95 -11.59
C GLY A 506 28.21 22.77 -10.86
N GLU A 507 27.40 22.00 -11.58
CA GLU A 507 26.66 20.85 -11.06
C GLU A 507 27.30 19.51 -11.46
N GLN A 508 28.52 19.52 -12.02
CA GLN A 508 29.17 18.31 -12.53
C GLN A 508 30.65 18.27 -12.12
N TYR A 509 31.14 17.09 -11.72
CA TYR A 509 32.56 16.89 -11.51
C TYR A 509 33.30 16.72 -12.86
N LYS A 510 34.44 17.39 -12.98
CA LYS A 510 35.33 17.36 -14.15
C LYS A 510 36.72 16.89 -13.73
N VAL A 511 37.39 16.22 -14.66
CA VAL A 511 38.81 15.88 -14.53
C VAL A 511 39.65 17.08 -14.94
N LEU A 512 40.57 17.51 -14.08
CA LEU A 512 41.62 18.46 -14.39
C LEU A 512 42.97 17.75 -14.48
N SER A 513 43.74 18.04 -15.53
CA SER A 513 45.16 17.73 -15.63
C SER A 513 45.97 19.02 -15.66
N HIS A 514 46.92 19.19 -14.74
CA HIS A 514 47.72 20.41 -14.58
C HIS A 514 46.84 21.69 -14.52
N GLY A 515 45.70 21.59 -13.84
CA GLY A 515 44.72 22.67 -13.71
C GLY A 515 43.88 22.97 -14.96
N GLN A 516 44.06 22.25 -16.07
CA GLN A 516 43.26 22.37 -17.29
C GLN A 516 42.20 21.27 -17.36
N SER A 517 40.98 21.60 -17.78
CA SER A 517 39.92 20.60 -17.94
C SER A 517 40.20 19.67 -19.10
N VAL A 518 40.09 18.36 -18.86
CA VAL A 518 40.34 17.32 -19.84
C VAL A 518 39.04 16.53 -20.08
N ALA A 519 38.68 16.38 -21.35
CA ALA A 519 37.56 15.52 -21.74
C ALA A 519 37.88 14.04 -21.45
N PRO A 520 36.90 13.21 -21.04
CA PRO A 520 37.14 11.79 -20.73
C PRO A 520 37.89 11.02 -21.83
N ASP A 521 37.56 11.28 -23.10
CA ASP A 521 38.18 10.61 -24.26
C ASP A 521 39.68 10.93 -24.43
N ASN A 522 40.15 12.00 -23.80
CA ASN A 522 41.54 12.44 -23.84
C ASN A 522 42.35 11.94 -22.63
N ILE A 523 41.74 11.20 -21.70
CA ILE A 523 42.44 10.62 -20.55
C ILE A 523 43.21 9.38 -21.00
N SER A 524 44.51 9.34 -20.69
CA SER A 524 45.35 8.20 -21.07
C SER A 524 44.86 6.91 -20.42
N THR A 525 45.18 5.76 -21.04
CA THR A 525 44.81 4.44 -20.47
C THR A 525 45.39 4.25 -19.06
N GLY A 526 46.61 4.74 -18.81
CA GLY A 526 47.24 4.71 -17.48
C GLY A 526 46.48 5.56 -16.45
N GLU A 527 46.12 6.80 -16.77
CA GLU A 527 45.34 7.66 -15.88
C GLU A 527 43.94 7.10 -15.60
N ARG A 528 43.28 6.50 -16.59
CA ARG A 528 41.99 5.79 -16.39
C ARG A 528 42.14 4.63 -15.41
N ASN A 529 43.19 3.83 -15.55
CA ASN A 529 43.47 2.71 -14.65
C ASN A 529 43.75 3.19 -13.21
N VAL A 530 44.56 4.24 -13.04
CA VAL A 530 44.84 4.85 -11.73
C VAL A 530 43.57 5.42 -11.09
N LEU A 531 42.75 6.13 -11.86
CA LEU A 531 41.48 6.67 -11.38
C LEU A 531 40.52 5.56 -10.95
N ALA A 532 40.39 4.51 -11.75
CA ALA A 532 39.58 3.34 -11.43
C ALA A 532 40.08 2.66 -10.15
N LEU A 533 41.40 2.56 -9.95
CA LEU A 533 41.98 1.97 -8.74
C LEU A 533 41.71 2.83 -7.50
N CYS A 534 41.83 4.15 -7.60
CA CYS A 534 41.48 5.08 -6.51
C CYS A 534 39.99 4.96 -6.13
N TYR A 535 39.13 4.88 -7.15
CA TYR A 535 37.70 4.68 -6.96
C TYR A 535 37.40 3.32 -6.31
N PHE A 536 38.04 2.24 -6.77
CA PHE A 536 37.93 0.89 -6.21
C PHE A 536 38.22 0.83 -4.70
N PHE A 537 39.28 1.51 -4.25
CA PHE A 537 39.58 1.57 -2.83
C PHE A 537 38.60 2.43 -2.02
N THR A 538 38.00 3.44 -2.65
CA THR A 538 37.00 4.31 -2.01
C THR A 538 35.66 3.61 -1.81
N GLU A 539 35.25 2.73 -2.75
CA GLU A 539 34.01 1.94 -2.63
C GLU A 539 33.97 1.04 -1.37
N GLY A 540 35.14 0.65 -0.83
CA GLY A 540 35.20 -0.15 0.39
C GLY A 540 34.60 0.52 1.63
N GLY A 541 34.55 1.85 1.64
CA GLY A 541 33.97 2.67 2.71
C GLY A 541 32.60 3.27 2.40
N GLU A 542 31.95 2.88 1.29
CA GLU A 542 30.62 3.39 0.94
C GLU A 542 29.60 3.07 2.05
N GLY A 543 28.89 4.10 2.54
CA GLY A 543 27.93 3.97 3.63
C GLY A 543 28.52 3.89 5.06
N LYS A 544 29.84 4.06 5.21
CA LYS A 544 30.51 4.01 6.52
C LYS A 544 30.97 5.39 6.99
N GLU A 545 31.11 5.54 8.32
CA GLU A 545 31.71 6.72 8.93
C GLU A 545 33.20 6.83 8.60
N GLN A 546 33.72 8.07 8.61
CA GLN A 546 35.12 8.34 8.32
C GLN A 546 36.04 7.57 9.29
N GLY A 547 37.01 6.85 8.74
CA GLY A 547 37.95 6.03 9.52
C GLY A 547 37.53 4.58 9.74
N HIS A 548 36.28 4.21 9.39
CA HIS A 548 35.75 2.85 9.53
C HIS A 548 35.61 2.11 8.19
N ALA A 549 36.25 2.61 7.12
CA ALA A 549 36.10 2.09 5.76
C ALA A 549 36.44 0.58 5.66
N ASP A 550 37.46 0.13 6.37
CA ASP A 550 38.04 -1.21 6.24
C ASP A 550 37.73 -2.13 7.45
N ASP A 551 36.74 -1.78 8.27
CA ASP A 551 36.39 -2.51 9.50
C ASP A 551 35.71 -3.86 9.25
N ASP A 552 35.06 -4.02 8.10
CA ASP A 552 34.39 -5.28 7.76
C ASP A 552 35.38 -6.27 7.11
N PRO A 553 35.17 -7.60 7.26
CA PRO A 553 35.96 -8.60 6.56
C PRO A 553 35.87 -8.42 5.04
N GLN A 554 37.01 -8.36 4.37
CA GLN A 554 37.09 -8.15 2.92
C GLN A 554 38.12 -9.06 2.27
N TYR A 555 37.82 -9.52 1.05
CA TYR A 555 38.80 -10.14 0.18
C TYR A 555 39.05 -9.27 -1.05
N VAL A 556 40.23 -8.66 -1.13
CA VAL A 556 40.61 -7.79 -2.25
C VAL A 556 41.51 -8.53 -3.22
N VAL A 557 41.12 -8.59 -4.49
CA VAL A 557 41.93 -9.14 -5.58
C VAL A 557 42.27 -8.02 -6.56
N LEU A 558 43.56 -7.83 -6.84
CA LEU A 558 44.05 -6.87 -7.82
C LEU A 558 44.70 -7.61 -8.99
N ASP A 559 44.08 -7.58 -10.17
CA ASP A 559 44.61 -8.17 -11.40
C ASP A 559 45.42 -7.14 -12.19
N ASP A 560 46.75 -7.35 -12.24
CA ASP A 560 47.70 -6.48 -12.94
C ASP A 560 47.44 -4.97 -12.67
N PRO A 561 47.41 -4.51 -11.40
CA PRO A 561 47.03 -3.13 -11.05
C PRO A 561 47.97 -2.06 -11.61
N ILE A 562 49.16 -2.47 -12.08
CA ILE A 562 50.13 -1.61 -12.77
C ILE A 562 50.20 -2.06 -14.22
N SER A 563 49.64 -1.24 -15.11
CA SER A 563 49.69 -1.49 -16.55
C SER A 563 51.10 -1.29 -17.10
N SER A 564 51.46 -2.02 -18.16
CA SER A 564 52.72 -1.81 -18.89
C SER A 564 52.83 -0.41 -19.51
N PHE A 565 51.68 0.26 -19.74
CA PHE A 565 51.60 1.65 -20.17
C PHE A 565 51.87 2.67 -19.06
N ASP A 566 51.94 2.23 -17.80
CA ASP A 566 51.98 3.09 -16.61
C ASP A 566 53.24 2.88 -15.74
N MET A 567 54.33 2.44 -16.36
CA MET A 567 55.61 2.22 -15.67
C MET A 567 56.17 3.48 -14.99
N GLU A 568 55.82 4.66 -15.49
CA GLU A 568 56.20 5.94 -14.88
C GLU A 568 55.54 6.16 -13.50
N ASN A 569 54.31 5.70 -13.30
CA ASN A 569 53.59 5.83 -12.03
C ASN A 569 53.65 4.55 -11.18
N ARG A 570 54.45 3.53 -11.58
CA ARG A 570 54.63 2.26 -10.83
C ARG A 570 54.87 2.48 -9.35
N VAL A 571 55.78 3.40 -9.00
CA VAL A 571 56.11 3.70 -7.60
C VAL A 571 54.91 4.29 -6.86
N GLY A 572 54.17 5.20 -7.50
CA GLY A 572 52.96 5.81 -6.96
C GLY A 572 51.84 4.79 -6.74
N VAL A 573 51.60 3.90 -7.71
CA VAL A 573 50.60 2.83 -7.56
C VAL A 573 51.01 1.83 -6.49
N CYS A 574 52.28 1.44 -6.40
CA CYS A 574 52.78 0.63 -5.28
C CYS A 574 52.61 1.33 -3.92
N SER A 575 52.80 2.66 -3.87
CA SER A 575 52.57 3.47 -2.66
C SER A 575 51.11 3.44 -2.22
N LEU A 576 50.18 3.61 -3.17
CA LEU A 576 48.74 3.51 -2.91
C LEU A 576 48.36 2.10 -2.44
N ILE A 577 48.83 1.05 -3.12
CA ILE A 577 48.59 -0.34 -2.72
C ILE A 577 49.13 -0.60 -1.32
N ARG A 578 50.33 -0.08 -0.98
CA ARG A 578 50.90 -0.20 0.37
C ARG A 578 49.99 0.42 1.42
N GLU A 579 49.60 1.69 1.22
CA GLU A 579 48.72 2.41 2.16
C GLU A 579 47.39 1.68 2.36
N ARG A 580 46.72 1.30 1.26
CA ARG A 580 45.41 0.65 1.35
C ARG A 580 45.48 -0.77 1.88
N ALA A 581 46.51 -1.54 1.51
CA ALA A 581 46.73 -2.88 2.06
C ALA A 581 47.04 -2.84 3.57
N GLU A 582 47.78 -1.83 4.02
CA GLU A 582 48.03 -1.58 5.44
C GLU A 582 46.71 -1.33 6.20
N CYS A 583 45.86 -0.42 5.71
CA CYS A 583 44.56 -0.14 6.30
C CYS A 583 43.66 -1.40 6.35
N ILE A 584 43.53 -2.13 5.24
CA ILE A 584 42.68 -3.32 5.14
C ILE A 584 43.14 -4.42 6.11
N LEU A 585 44.45 -4.68 6.17
CA LEU A 585 44.99 -5.78 6.97
C LEU A 585 45.05 -5.43 8.48
N GLN A 586 45.20 -4.16 8.84
CA GLN A 586 45.23 -3.74 10.25
C GLN A 586 43.83 -3.57 10.85
N SER A 587 42.88 -3.03 10.08
CA SER A 587 41.53 -2.74 10.56
C SER A 587 40.74 -4.02 10.86
N ASN A 588 40.84 -5.05 10.01
CA ASN A 588 40.15 -6.31 10.19
C ASN A 588 41.08 -7.52 10.02
N ASP A 589 41.12 -8.43 11.00
CA ASP A 589 42.02 -9.60 10.99
C ASP A 589 41.58 -10.75 10.08
N GLU A 590 40.33 -10.72 9.63
CA GLU A 590 39.72 -11.69 8.72
C GLU A 590 39.91 -11.29 7.25
N SER A 591 40.36 -10.06 6.98
CA SER A 591 40.59 -9.57 5.62
C SER A 591 41.83 -10.18 4.96
N LYS A 592 41.73 -10.36 3.63
CA LYS A 592 42.76 -10.95 2.75
C LYS A 592 42.98 -10.12 1.49
N ILE A 593 44.19 -10.22 0.93
CA ILE A 593 44.58 -9.52 -0.31
C ILE A 593 45.34 -10.46 -1.24
N THR A 594 44.99 -10.47 -2.53
CA THR A 594 45.73 -11.17 -3.59
C THR A 594 46.08 -10.17 -4.68
N VAL A 595 47.35 -10.10 -5.07
CA VAL A 595 47.81 -9.27 -6.19
C VAL A 595 48.40 -10.17 -7.27
N LEU A 596 47.79 -10.16 -8.45
CA LEU A 596 48.26 -10.88 -9.64
C LEU A 596 49.11 -9.92 -10.47
N THR A 597 50.28 -10.37 -10.93
CA THR A 597 51.09 -9.56 -11.84
C THR A 597 51.85 -10.39 -12.87
N HIS A 598 52.02 -9.84 -14.08
CA HIS A 598 52.88 -10.39 -15.12
C HIS A 598 54.31 -9.84 -15.13
N ASP A 599 54.57 -8.77 -14.38
CA ASP A 599 55.87 -8.10 -14.34
C ASP A 599 56.67 -8.54 -13.11
N SER A 600 57.89 -9.05 -13.32
CA SER A 600 58.75 -9.54 -12.25
C SER A 600 59.29 -8.42 -11.35
N SER A 601 59.50 -7.22 -11.90
CA SER A 601 59.90 -6.03 -11.15
C SER A 601 58.76 -5.57 -10.24
N VAL A 602 57.52 -5.53 -10.76
CA VAL A 602 56.32 -5.22 -9.96
C VAL A 602 56.13 -6.26 -8.86
N MET A 603 56.29 -7.55 -9.16
CA MET A 603 56.28 -8.62 -8.15
C MET A 603 57.29 -8.34 -7.02
N HIS A 604 58.51 -7.95 -7.35
CA HIS A 604 59.55 -7.64 -6.35
C HIS A 604 59.24 -6.38 -5.53
N ASP A 605 58.63 -5.36 -6.13
CA ASP A 605 58.21 -4.16 -5.40
C ASP A 605 57.02 -4.46 -4.47
N LEU A 606 56.05 -5.27 -4.91
CA LEU A 606 54.95 -5.77 -4.07
C LEU A 606 55.45 -6.65 -2.91
N GLN A 607 56.47 -7.47 -3.13
CA GLN A 607 57.13 -8.23 -2.06
C GLN A 607 57.67 -7.31 -0.97
N LYS A 608 58.32 -6.20 -1.34
CA LYS A 608 58.81 -5.21 -0.37
C LYS A 608 57.66 -4.52 0.34
N VAL A 609 56.57 -4.19 -0.37
CA VAL A 609 55.36 -3.59 0.22
C VAL A 609 54.81 -4.48 1.34
N PHE A 610 54.55 -5.75 1.07
CA PHE A 610 53.99 -6.65 2.09
C PHE A 610 55.00 -7.01 3.19
N GLU A 611 56.30 -7.04 2.90
CA GLU A 611 57.34 -7.18 3.91
C GLU A 611 57.39 -5.98 4.86
N ASP A 612 57.27 -4.77 4.33
CA ASP A 612 57.24 -3.52 5.12
C ASP A 612 56.00 -3.46 6.03
N ILE A 613 54.81 -3.75 5.49
CA ILE A 613 53.57 -3.82 6.29
C ILE A 613 53.71 -4.86 7.40
N ARG A 614 54.29 -6.04 7.11
CA ARG A 614 54.53 -7.09 8.10
C ARG A 614 55.47 -6.63 9.22
N MET A 615 56.51 -5.85 8.89
CA MET A 615 57.50 -5.34 9.86
C MET A 615 56.93 -4.25 10.77
N LEU A 616 56.03 -3.40 10.24
CA LEU A 616 55.42 -2.29 10.98
C LEU A 616 54.27 -2.73 11.90
N THR A 617 53.61 -3.84 11.59
CA THR A 617 52.43 -4.31 12.32
C THR A 617 52.84 -4.99 13.64
N MET A 618 52.98 -4.21 14.72
CA MET A 618 53.47 -4.69 16.03
C MET A 618 52.48 -5.54 16.83
N SER A 619 51.18 -5.56 16.50
CA SER A 619 50.11 -6.20 17.30
C SER A 619 49.34 -7.34 16.60
N LYS A 620 49.38 -7.43 15.26
CA LYS A 620 48.56 -8.35 14.44
C LYS A 620 49.42 -9.04 13.37
N SER A 621 50.25 -9.98 13.80
CA SER A 621 51.23 -10.66 12.94
C SER A 621 50.57 -11.55 11.88
N PHE A 622 50.67 -11.17 10.60
CA PHE A 622 50.29 -12.00 9.46
C PHE A 622 51.52 -12.48 8.65
N ALA A 623 51.33 -13.50 7.80
CA ALA A 623 52.31 -13.91 6.80
C ALA A 623 51.84 -13.50 5.39
N PHE A 624 52.79 -13.31 4.48
CA PHE A 624 52.51 -13.18 3.05
C PHE A 624 53.31 -14.22 2.28
N ASN A 625 52.83 -14.58 1.08
CA ASN A 625 53.53 -15.49 0.20
C ASN A 625 53.78 -14.85 -1.18
N THR A 626 54.66 -15.47 -1.95
CA THR A 626 54.77 -15.20 -3.39
C THR A 626 54.77 -16.51 -4.14
N ARG A 627 53.87 -16.63 -5.11
CA ARG A 627 53.70 -17.84 -5.92
C ARG A 627 53.84 -17.50 -7.40
N LYS A 628 54.21 -18.49 -8.19
CA LYS A 628 54.27 -18.43 -9.65
C LYS A 628 53.19 -19.33 -10.23
N LEU A 629 52.36 -18.79 -11.11
CA LEU A 629 51.38 -19.56 -11.87
C LEU A 629 52.08 -20.28 -13.03
N VAL A 630 52.05 -21.62 -13.00
CA VAL A 630 52.71 -22.51 -13.96
C VAL A 630 51.71 -23.56 -14.43
N GLY A 631 51.32 -23.50 -15.70
CA GLY A 631 50.26 -24.35 -16.22
C GLY A 631 48.96 -24.13 -15.44
N THR A 632 48.45 -25.20 -14.82
CA THR A 632 47.19 -25.19 -14.06
C THR A 632 47.36 -25.18 -12.54
N ALA A 633 48.56 -24.85 -12.03
CA ALA A 633 48.86 -24.81 -10.60
C ALA A 633 49.76 -23.64 -10.23
N THR A 634 49.91 -23.38 -8.93
CA THR A 634 50.83 -22.36 -8.41
C THR A 634 51.99 -22.98 -7.62
N GLU A 635 53.21 -22.52 -7.88
CA GLU A 635 54.43 -22.97 -7.20
C GLU A 635 55.03 -21.84 -6.36
N ALA A 636 55.74 -22.15 -5.28
CA ALA A 636 56.43 -21.13 -4.49
C ALA A 636 57.57 -20.48 -5.29
N VAL A 637 57.67 -19.14 -5.26
CA VAL A 637 58.81 -18.44 -5.87
C VAL A 637 60.05 -18.67 -5.01
N THR A 638 61.07 -19.33 -5.58
CA THR A 638 62.34 -19.55 -4.89
C THR A 638 63.10 -18.23 -4.76
N LYS A 639 63.69 -17.99 -3.58
CA LYS A 639 64.54 -16.81 -3.33
C LYS A 639 65.80 -16.90 -4.19
N GLY A 640 65.87 -16.11 -5.26
CA GLY A 640 67.05 -15.99 -6.14
C GLY A 640 66.92 -14.78 -7.07
N THR A 641 68.05 -14.25 -7.55
CA THR A 641 68.04 -13.19 -8.57
C THR A 641 67.68 -13.79 -9.93
N GLU A 642 67.11 -13.00 -10.85
CA GLU A 642 66.85 -13.45 -12.22
C GLU A 642 68.12 -14.00 -12.88
N TYR A 643 69.25 -13.34 -12.65
CA TYR A 643 70.57 -13.80 -13.09
C TYR A 643 70.90 -15.22 -12.58
N ALA A 644 70.68 -15.50 -11.29
CA ALA A 644 70.91 -16.82 -10.72
C ALA A 644 69.96 -17.87 -11.32
N ALA A 645 68.70 -17.51 -11.57
CA ALA A 645 67.73 -18.41 -12.20
C ALA A 645 68.12 -18.76 -13.64
N LEU A 646 68.52 -17.77 -14.45
CA LEU A 646 69.03 -17.96 -15.80
C LEU A 646 70.27 -18.87 -15.79
N LEU A 647 71.22 -18.62 -14.87
CA LEU A 647 72.43 -19.42 -14.74
C LEU A 647 72.14 -20.88 -14.35
N ASN A 648 71.20 -21.12 -13.43
CA ASN A 648 70.75 -22.48 -13.06
C ASN A 648 70.09 -23.19 -14.25
N ARG A 649 69.27 -22.48 -15.03
CA ARG A 649 68.60 -23.00 -16.22
C ARG A 649 69.61 -23.40 -17.30
N ALA A 650 70.60 -22.54 -17.55
CA ALA A 650 71.74 -22.84 -18.43
C ALA A 650 72.56 -24.04 -17.95
N TYR A 651 72.81 -24.18 -16.64
CA TYR A 651 73.51 -25.33 -16.07
C TYR A 651 72.74 -26.64 -16.25
N ARG A 652 71.42 -26.64 -16.01
CA ARG A 652 70.59 -27.83 -16.24
C ARG A 652 70.60 -28.24 -17.71
N PHE A 653 70.44 -27.27 -18.62
CA PHE A 653 70.50 -27.52 -20.06
C PHE A 653 71.86 -28.09 -20.50
N ALA A 654 72.97 -27.51 -20.01
CA ALA A 654 74.32 -27.96 -20.31
C ALA A 654 74.59 -29.43 -19.90
N ASN A 655 73.86 -29.93 -18.90
CA ASN A 655 73.97 -31.29 -18.39
C ASN A 655 72.87 -32.24 -18.90
N SER A 656 71.86 -31.74 -19.61
CA SER A 656 70.75 -32.57 -20.09
C SER A 656 71.21 -33.51 -21.21
N THR A 657 70.83 -34.78 -21.11
CA THR A 657 70.99 -35.77 -22.18
C THR A 657 69.70 -35.99 -22.97
N THR A 658 68.60 -35.36 -22.56
CA THR A 658 67.29 -35.48 -23.19
C THR A 658 66.97 -34.19 -23.93
N GLU A 659 66.51 -34.30 -25.18
CA GLU A 659 66.10 -33.14 -25.96
C GLU A 659 64.82 -32.52 -25.40
N ASP A 660 64.91 -31.26 -24.99
CA ASP A 660 63.79 -30.41 -24.59
C ASP A 660 63.64 -29.33 -25.67
N LEU A 661 62.60 -29.46 -26.49
CA LEU A 661 62.37 -28.59 -27.65
C LEU A 661 62.05 -27.15 -27.24
N ASP A 662 61.28 -26.96 -26.17
CA ASP A 662 60.86 -25.65 -25.68
C ASP A 662 62.05 -24.91 -25.07
N GLU A 663 62.87 -25.61 -24.28
CA GLU A 663 64.09 -25.05 -23.71
C GLU A 663 65.14 -24.77 -24.79
N SER A 664 65.28 -25.65 -25.79
CA SER A 664 66.17 -25.49 -26.94
C SER A 664 65.85 -24.26 -27.79
N TYR A 665 64.59 -23.80 -27.80
CA TYR A 665 64.18 -22.59 -28.50
C TYR A 665 64.71 -21.32 -27.81
N VAL A 666 64.64 -21.27 -26.47
CA VAL A 666 64.95 -20.06 -25.69
C VAL A 666 66.37 -19.99 -25.14
N ILE A 667 67.10 -21.11 -25.10
CA ILE A 667 68.41 -21.21 -24.45
C ILE A 667 69.44 -20.21 -25.00
N GLY A 668 69.40 -19.89 -26.29
CA GLY A 668 70.31 -18.90 -26.89
C GLY A 668 70.17 -17.51 -26.27
N ASN A 669 68.93 -17.06 -26.03
CA ASN A 669 68.67 -15.77 -25.38
C ASN A 669 69.07 -15.81 -23.89
N ILE A 670 68.82 -16.92 -23.20
CA ILE A 670 69.24 -17.12 -21.81
C ILE A 670 70.76 -16.98 -21.68
N LEU A 671 71.53 -17.68 -22.52
CA LEU A 671 72.99 -17.64 -22.52
C LEU A 671 73.52 -16.24 -22.81
N ARG A 672 72.92 -15.52 -23.76
CA ARG A 672 73.28 -14.12 -24.04
C ARG A 672 73.08 -13.22 -22.81
N ARG A 673 71.89 -13.24 -22.21
CA ARG A 673 71.57 -12.41 -21.02
C ARG A 673 72.51 -12.69 -19.85
N ILE A 674 72.95 -13.94 -19.69
CA ILE A 674 73.95 -14.31 -18.68
C ILE A 674 75.31 -13.65 -18.96
N VAL A 675 75.79 -13.71 -20.21
CA VAL A 675 77.09 -13.13 -20.58
C VAL A 675 77.04 -11.60 -20.54
N GLU A 676 75.96 -10.99 -21.04
CA GLU A 676 75.69 -9.55 -20.97
C GLU A 676 75.65 -9.06 -19.53
N GLY A 677 74.86 -9.74 -18.68
CA GLY A 677 74.75 -9.40 -17.27
C GLY A 677 76.08 -9.51 -16.55
N TYR A 678 76.89 -10.53 -16.85
CA TYR A 678 78.21 -10.70 -16.25
C TYR A 678 79.20 -9.60 -16.69
N GLY A 679 79.29 -9.32 -17.99
CA GLY A 679 80.19 -8.31 -18.56
C GLY A 679 79.84 -6.90 -18.09
N THR A 680 78.56 -6.54 -18.19
CA THR A 680 78.07 -5.21 -17.84
C THR A 680 78.22 -4.95 -16.34
N PHE A 681 77.82 -5.91 -15.49
CA PHE A 681 77.82 -5.69 -14.04
C PHE A 681 79.22 -5.69 -13.43
N ASN A 682 80.10 -6.59 -13.86
CA ASN A 682 81.42 -6.73 -13.24
C ASN A 682 82.49 -5.81 -13.86
N TYR A 683 82.30 -5.41 -15.12
CA TYR A 683 83.35 -4.71 -15.88
C TYR A 683 82.85 -3.50 -16.67
N GLY A 684 81.53 -3.26 -16.74
CA GLY A 684 80.98 -2.13 -17.50
C GLY A 684 81.11 -2.26 -19.02
N ILE A 685 81.36 -3.46 -19.53
CA ILE A 685 81.61 -3.72 -20.97
C ILE A 685 80.54 -4.61 -21.58
N GLY A 686 80.32 -4.45 -22.88
CA GLY A 686 79.43 -5.31 -23.67
C GLY A 686 80.05 -6.69 -23.97
N VAL A 687 79.22 -7.61 -24.49
CA VAL A 687 79.64 -8.99 -24.79
C VAL A 687 80.81 -9.05 -25.78
N GLU A 688 80.80 -8.20 -26.80
CA GLU A 688 81.86 -8.18 -27.82
C GLU A 688 83.23 -7.82 -27.24
N GLU A 689 83.25 -6.89 -26.29
CA GLU A 689 84.48 -6.35 -25.69
C GLU A 689 85.11 -7.34 -24.71
N LEU A 690 84.28 -8.14 -24.03
CA LEU A 690 84.70 -9.24 -23.13
C LEU A 690 85.67 -10.22 -23.79
N PHE A 691 85.59 -10.41 -25.12
CA PHE A 691 86.45 -11.37 -25.87
C PHE A 691 87.58 -10.70 -26.68
N ARG A 692 87.60 -9.37 -26.74
CA ARG A 692 88.67 -8.59 -27.38
C ARG A 692 89.73 -8.16 -26.35
N ASP A 693 89.36 -8.11 -25.08
CA ASP A 693 90.25 -7.80 -23.98
C ASP A 693 91.34 -8.89 -23.78
N GLN A 694 92.58 -8.45 -23.60
CA GLN A 694 93.74 -9.34 -23.50
C GLN A 694 93.84 -10.05 -22.14
N ASP A 695 93.35 -9.46 -21.04
CA ASP A 695 93.37 -10.07 -19.71
C ASP A 695 92.37 -11.23 -19.65
N PHE A 696 91.15 -11.03 -20.15
CA PHE A 696 90.17 -12.13 -20.24
C PHE A 696 90.62 -13.23 -21.20
N ALA A 697 91.21 -12.88 -22.34
CA ALA A 697 91.78 -13.86 -23.27
C ALA A 697 92.88 -14.70 -22.59
N GLY A 698 93.73 -14.09 -21.76
CA GLY A 698 94.76 -14.77 -20.98
C GLY A 698 94.18 -15.78 -19.97
N ARG A 699 93.13 -15.40 -19.23
CA ARG A 699 92.48 -16.27 -18.23
C ARG A 699 91.77 -17.48 -18.85
N LEU A 700 91.27 -17.35 -20.08
CA LEU A 700 90.59 -18.43 -20.81
C LEU A 700 91.57 -19.42 -21.46
N GLY A 701 92.81 -19.02 -21.73
CA GLY A 701 93.90 -19.90 -22.16
C GLY A 701 93.59 -20.72 -23.42
N SER A 702 93.88 -22.02 -23.38
CA SER A 702 93.69 -22.95 -24.51
C SER A 702 92.22 -23.19 -24.90
N HIS A 703 91.27 -22.75 -24.07
CA HIS A 703 89.84 -22.87 -24.34
C HIS A 703 89.28 -21.69 -25.15
N LEU A 704 90.05 -20.60 -25.27
CA LEU A 704 89.62 -19.36 -25.92
C LEU A 704 89.06 -19.57 -27.34
N PRO A 705 89.64 -20.41 -28.23
CA PRO A 705 89.09 -20.62 -29.57
C PRO A 705 87.67 -21.22 -29.57
N TYR A 706 87.43 -22.21 -28.69
CA TYR A 706 86.12 -22.85 -28.56
C TYR A 706 85.09 -21.91 -27.95
N ILE A 707 85.48 -21.16 -26.92
CA ILE A 707 84.61 -20.15 -26.29
C ILE A 707 84.29 -19.06 -27.31
N LYS A 708 85.27 -18.49 -28.03
CA LYS A 708 85.02 -17.51 -29.10
C LYS A 708 84.06 -18.05 -30.15
N SER A 709 84.22 -19.29 -30.60
CA SER A 709 83.30 -19.94 -31.55
C SER A 709 81.87 -20.05 -31.01
N ALA A 710 81.70 -20.48 -29.75
CA ALA A 710 80.39 -20.53 -29.10
C ALA A 710 79.76 -19.13 -28.96
N MET A 711 80.57 -18.11 -28.65
CA MET A 711 80.10 -16.73 -28.54
C MET A 711 79.70 -16.15 -29.88
N TYR A 712 80.47 -16.39 -30.95
CA TYR A 712 80.08 -16.02 -32.30
C TYR A 712 78.73 -16.64 -32.68
N ARG A 713 78.50 -17.92 -32.37
CA ARG A 713 77.20 -18.58 -32.58
C ARG A 713 76.07 -17.91 -31.79
N LEU A 714 76.32 -17.48 -30.55
CA LEU A 714 75.36 -16.74 -29.72
C LEU A 714 75.12 -15.31 -30.20
N MET A 715 76.13 -14.61 -30.72
CA MET A 715 76.03 -13.24 -31.23
C MET A 715 75.33 -13.18 -32.58
N LEU A 716 75.51 -14.18 -33.45
CA LEU A 716 74.75 -14.32 -34.70
C LEU A 716 73.24 -14.53 -34.48
N ASN A 717 72.81 -14.82 -33.25
CA ASN A 717 71.39 -14.91 -32.88
C ASN A 717 70.72 -13.54 -32.69
N ASP A 718 71.17 -12.49 -33.37
CA ASP A 718 70.77 -11.12 -33.07
C ASP A 718 69.30 -10.89 -33.45
N GLU A 719 68.46 -10.71 -32.44
CA GLU A 719 67.08 -10.28 -32.64
C GLU A 719 66.94 -8.74 -32.69
N SER A 720 68.01 -8.00 -32.42
CA SER A 720 67.97 -6.54 -32.25
C SER A 720 68.28 -5.73 -33.52
N HIS A 721 68.76 -6.35 -34.60
CA HIS A 721 69.02 -5.67 -35.87
C HIS A 721 67.93 -5.95 -36.93
N LEU A 722 66.78 -5.29 -36.78
CA LEU A 722 65.74 -5.23 -37.83
C LEU A 722 66.29 -4.69 -39.17
N ARG A 723 67.40 -3.94 -39.13
CA ARG A 723 68.06 -3.34 -40.29
C ARG A 723 68.82 -4.35 -41.14
N ASP A 724 69.50 -5.32 -40.51
CA ASP A 724 70.25 -6.36 -41.22
C ASP A 724 69.32 -7.46 -41.76
N ARG A 725 68.20 -7.73 -41.05
CA ARG A 725 67.15 -8.67 -41.47
C ARG A 725 66.54 -8.38 -42.84
N VAL A 726 66.49 -7.10 -43.24
CA VAL A 726 65.93 -6.66 -44.53
C VAL A 726 66.97 -6.74 -45.66
N SER A 727 68.25 -6.59 -45.36
CA SER A 727 69.31 -6.45 -46.38
C SER A 727 69.76 -7.76 -47.03
N THR A 728 69.69 -8.91 -46.33
CA THR A 728 70.34 -10.15 -46.81
C THR A 728 69.38 -11.23 -47.30
N MET A 729 68.07 -11.18 -47.02
CA MET A 729 67.06 -12.16 -47.48
C MET A 729 67.52 -13.64 -47.45
N ASN A 730 68.43 -14.00 -46.53
CA ASN A 730 69.00 -15.33 -46.42
C ASN A 730 68.77 -15.82 -44.97
N PRO A 731 67.92 -16.83 -44.73
CA PRO A 731 67.53 -17.25 -43.38
C PRO A 731 68.56 -18.16 -42.69
N SER A 732 69.82 -18.14 -43.12
CA SER A 732 70.84 -19.18 -42.90
C SER A 732 71.45 -19.21 -41.49
N ASP A 733 71.48 -18.08 -40.77
CA ASP A 733 72.36 -17.91 -39.59
C ASP A 733 71.63 -17.88 -38.23
N ARG A 734 70.48 -18.55 -38.11
CA ARG A 734 69.70 -18.57 -36.85
C ARG A 734 70.24 -19.60 -35.86
N PHE A 735 70.43 -19.19 -34.59
CA PHE A 735 70.83 -20.10 -33.53
C PHE A 735 69.80 -21.21 -33.27
N GLU A 736 68.53 -20.96 -33.58
CA GLU A 736 67.45 -21.93 -33.55
C GLU A 736 67.74 -23.18 -34.39
N ARG A 737 68.50 -23.06 -35.49
CA ARG A 737 68.83 -24.15 -36.43
C ARG A 737 70.01 -25.01 -35.99
N PHE A 738 70.76 -24.62 -34.95
CA PHE A 738 71.79 -25.48 -34.38
C PHE A 738 71.16 -26.72 -33.75
N SER A 739 71.87 -27.85 -33.83
CA SER A 739 71.43 -29.08 -33.17
C SER A 739 71.33 -28.88 -31.65
N TYR A 740 70.54 -29.72 -30.98
CA TYR A 740 70.46 -29.70 -29.52
C TYR A 740 71.86 -29.82 -28.89
N GLU A 741 72.73 -30.67 -29.46
CA GLU A 741 74.11 -30.85 -28.99
C GLU A 741 74.99 -29.61 -29.19
N ASP A 742 74.84 -28.89 -30.30
CA ASP A 742 75.56 -27.64 -30.55
C ASP A 742 75.14 -26.56 -29.54
N LYS A 743 73.84 -26.43 -29.26
CA LYS A 743 73.30 -25.51 -28.26
C LYS A 743 73.78 -25.88 -26.86
N ARG A 744 73.81 -27.19 -26.55
CA ARG A 744 74.33 -27.72 -25.28
C ARG A 744 75.83 -27.41 -25.14
N SER A 745 76.61 -27.59 -26.20
CA SER A 745 78.03 -27.24 -26.24
C SER A 745 78.26 -25.74 -26.02
N CYS A 746 77.39 -24.88 -26.56
CA CYS A 746 77.43 -23.44 -26.30
C CYS A 746 77.15 -23.11 -24.83
N ALA A 747 76.15 -23.75 -24.21
CA ALA A 747 75.86 -23.57 -22.78
C ALA A 747 77.04 -23.99 -21.89
N GLN A 748 77.67 -25.14 -22.20
CA GLN A 748 78.87 -25.62 -21.52
C GLN A 748 80.03 -24.63 -21.66
N CYS A 749 80.23 -24.05 -22.84
CA CYS A 749 81.28 -23.05 -23.08
C CYS A 749 81.04 -21.76 -22.29
N VAL A 750 79.79 -21.27 -22.19
CA VAL A 750 79.44 -20.09 -21.36
C VAL A 750 79.74 -20.36 -19.89
N LEU A 751 79.31 -21.50 -19.36
CA LEU A 751 79.53 -21.84 -17.95
C LEU A 751 81.02 -22.05 -17.64
N LEU A 752 81.75 -22.71 -18.56
CA LEU A 752 83.20 -22.87 -18.45
C LEU A 752 83.91 -21.51 -18.47
N MET A 753 83.51 -20.61 -19.37
CA MET A 753 84.04 -19.25 -19.44
C MET A 753 83.83 -18.52 -18.11
N LEU A 754 82.59 -18.45 -17.60
CA LEU A 754 82.30 -17.78 -16.34
C LEU A 754 83.08 -18.39 -15.18
N TYR A 755 83.24 -19.71 -15.16
CA TYR A 755 84.00 -20.40 -14.11
C TYR A 755 85.50 -20.10 -14.19
N LYS A 756 86.08 -20.01 -15.39
CA LYS A 756 87.49 -19.63 -15.59
C LYS A 756 87.75 -18.16 -15.22
N LEU A 757 86.78 -17.28 -15.50
CA LEU A 757 86.87 -15.86 -15.17
C LEU A 757 86.68 -15.61 -13.67
N ASP A 758 85.70 -16.27 -13.03
CA ASP A 758 85.45 -16.18 -11.59
C ASP A 758 84.71 -17.43 -11.04
N GLN A 759 85.48 -18.35 -10.45
CA GLN A 759 84.95 -19.56 -9.81
C GLN A 759 84.07 -19.25 -8.60
N THR A 760 84.34 -18.16 -7.87
CA THR A 760 83.61 -17.80 -6.64
C THR A 760 82.23 -17.31 -7.00
N HIS A 761 82.11 -16.49 -8.06
CA HIS A 761 80.84 -16.05 -8.62
C HIS A 761 79.95 -17.25 -8.98
N VAL A 762 80.43 -18.16 -9.83
CA VAL A 762 79.62 -19.30 -10.28
C VAL A 762 79.17 -20.18 -9.10
N LYS A 763 80.06 -20.49 -8.14
CA LYS A 763 79.71 -21.27 -6.94
C LYS A 763 78.66 -20.58 -6.06
N ARG A 764 78.71 -19.24 -5.94
CA ARG A 764 77.74 -18.48 -5.13
C ARG A 764 76.39 -18.30 -5.80
N GLN A 765 76.33 -18.27 -7.13
CA GLN A 765 75.08 -18.14 -7.89
C GLN A 765 74.36 -19.48 -8.05
N LEU A 766 75.09 -20.60 -8.12
CA LEU A 766 74.57 -21.96 -8.23
C LEU A 766 74.39 -22.65 -6.86
N LYS A 767 73.73 -21.99 -5.90
CA LYS A 767 73.62 -22.48 -4.50
C LYS A 767 72.95 -23.85 -4.32
N GLY A 768 72.14 -24.29 -5.30
CA GLY A 768 71.43 -25.57 -5.27
C GLY A 768 72.23 -26.76 -5.80
N ILE A 769 73.45 -26.55 -6.29
CA ILE A 769 74.30 -27.59 -6.88
C ILE A 769 75.50 -27.84 -5.96
N SER A 770 75.81 -29.11 -5.70
CA SER A 770 76.96 -29.44 -4.86
C SER A 770 78.27 -28.99 -5.53
N ILE A 771 79.18 -28.40 -4.76
CA ILE A 771 80.45 -27.88 -5.28
C ILE A 771 81.26 -29.00 -5.97
N ALA A 772 81.23 -30.21 -5.41
CA ALA A 772 81.89 -31.38 -5.96
C ALA A 772 81.33 -31.79 -7.34
N GLU A 773 80.01 -31.69 -7.52
CA GLU A 773 79.38 -31.98 -8.81
C GLU A 773 79.69 -30.91 -9.85
N LEU A 774 79.57 -29.63 -9.48
CA LEU A 774 79.92 -28.51 -10.36
C LEU A 774 81.38 -28.62 -10.85
N GLN A 775 82.32 -28.90 -9.94
CA GLN A 775 83.73 -29.08 -10.29
C GLN A 775 83.95 -30.27 -11.25
N ARG A 776 83.24 -31.39 -11.03
CA ARG A 776 83.31 -32.56 -11.91
C ARG A 776 82.83 -32.25 -13.32
N GLN A 777 81.69 -31.56 -13.45
CA GLN A 777 81.13 -31.18 -14.75
C GLN A 777 82.03 -30.18 -15.49
N VAL A 778 82.53 -29.16 -14.78
CA VAL A 778 83.46 -28.18 -15.36
C VAL A 778 84.76 -28.85 -15.81
N ALA A 779 85.33 -29.78 -15.03
CA ALA A 779 86.54 -30.52 -15.43
C ALA A 779 86.31 -31.38 -16.69
N ALA A 780 85.13 -31.96 -16.85
CA ALA A 780 84.74 -32.68 -18.06
C ALA A 780 84.68 -31.73 -19.27
N TRP A 781 84.09 -30.54 -19.10
CA TRP A 781 84.04 -29.52 -20.15
C TRP A 781 85.42 -28.94 -20.47
N GLU A 782 86.28 -28.70 -19.48
CA GLU A 782 87.68 -28.29 -19.68
C GLU A 782 88.41 -29.30 -20.58
N THR A 783 88.27 -30.60 -20.30
CA THR A 783 88.88 -31.66 -21.11
C THR A 783 88.29 -31.68 -22.53
N ARG A 784 86.96 -31.55 -22.65
CA ARG A 784 86.25 -31.54 -23.95
C ARG A 784 86.65 -30.37 -24.84
N PHE A 785 86.90 -29.20 -24.26
CA PHE A 785 87.19 -27.95 -24.98
C PHE A 785 88.66 -27.51 -24.83
N SER A 786 89.57 -28.44 -24.52
CA SER A 786 91.01 -28.20 -24.57
C SER A 786 91.50 -28.39 -26.00
N GLY A 787 92.14 -27.37 -26.58
CA GLY A 787 92.79 -27.51 -27.88
C GLY A 787 93.90 -28.57 -27.83
N GLN A 788 93.69 -29.72 -28.45
CA GLN A 788 94.82 -30.45 -29.03
C GLN A 788 95.15 -29.80 -30.38
N PRO A 789 96.42 -29.54 -30.70
CA PRO A 789 96.80 -29.17 -32.06
C PRO A 789 96.38 -30.30 -33.00
N ALA A 790 95.82 -29.92 -34.15
CA ALA A 790 95.57 -30.83 -35.26
C ALA A 790 96.85 -31.57 -35.69
#